data_AF-A0AAU3VPP0-F1
#
_entry.id   AF-A0AAU3VPP0-F1
#
_cell.length_a   1.000
_cell.length_b   1.000
_cell.length_c   1.000
_cell.angle_alpha   90.00
_cell.angle_beta   90.00
_cell.angle_gamma   90.00
#
_symmetry.space_group_name_H-M   'P 1'
#
loop_
_entity.id
_entity.type
_entity.pdbx_description
1 polymer ?
#
loop_
_entity_poly.entity_id
_entity_poly.type
_entity_poly.pdbx_seq_one_letter_code
_entity_poly.pdbx_strand_id
1 'polypeptide(L)'
;MLTCGTGTTWRKAPGAESERYSVVLANPPFAGSLDYEAVAPELLGMVRTKKAELLHLAMILRLLRPGGRAAVIVPAGLLFSSSSAHIELRRLLVDQHGLKAVVKLPGGTFRPYAGVSTAILFFTKDAGQADSVWFYDLTADGWSLDDRREPLLAQDKLGLAPDSVLDTVDHTRNNLPDLMRRWRLRHSSERRRARSEQSFCVTSAEIAAEDYNLSLERFRQIHEMQRAAQEGIRLGDFAEIFPGSVRRSDLDEEPDATDTEGRRRILPPTLLTSTLPDVADLPLRADQREPPRRLRQGDIVGRDLAGIRYWTCVPSQYDGVQPGQGLIVIRLTEEVLPHEYVIAYLSSPLAEQQLPKYGTIPRIKAREMADIWIPKCDGDLSEIRASLAMLDEGEQEAARIQDDLHRMRMRIFESGTGSTRRGRLDDAAAISSLTAQNLRRHNEPYKLFQDSYPYAVARAVRKFRHSLSLAERHEAAIQCAESLILSLGIMALALAADRGRQDLPAIAQWSQSVERGGVSLGHWVGVVRAVAEDARQHGDPAAGLVEATARKKGRKGLVADLDQLVELRNKIRHGAGPRTRAELEKSLGRIEPLMLSSLSGCAFLAHTRWVHTDRLQWMPAAGKFRVSGLALMGDHPDFATVSFDTAHPLADDRLYLISPNDEPLPLSPFCLLSDCPACLAPELYYPDRMTSSTALLKSLDRGHELDSDSVFKALREWGTP
;
A
#
# COMPACT_ATOMS: atom_id res chain seq x y z
N MET A 1 -41.35 1.89 16.46
CA MET A 1 -40.44 1.61 15.33
C MET A 1 -41.34 1.32 14.14
N LEU A 2 -41.47 2.24 13.17
CA LEU A 2 -42.20 1.96 11.94
C LEU A 2 -41.28 1.09 11.07
N THR A 3 -41.48 -0.23 11.10
CA THR A 3 -40.91 -1.13 10.10
C THR A 3 -41.72 -0.92 8.82
N CYS A 4 -41.20 -0.14 7.89
CA CYS A 4 -41.76 -0.04 6.54
C CYS A 4 -41.39 -1.33 5.77
N GLY A 5 -42.17 -2.39 5.98
CA GLY A 5 -42.09 -3.60 5.18
C GLY A 5 -42.62 -3.31 3.78
N THR A 6 -41.75 -3.45 2.77
CA THR A 6 -42.01 -3.80 1.35
C THR A 6 -43.27 -3.26 0.66
N GLY A 7 -43.78 -2.10 1.05
CA GLY A 7 -45.03 -1.56 0.52
C GLY A 7 -45.24 -0.11 0.91
N THR A 8 -44.30 0.77 0.55
CA THR A 8 -44.48 2.22 0.71
C THR A 8 -45.52 2.69 -0.30
N THR A 9 -46.77 2.81 0.13
CA THR A 9 -47.80 3.48 -0.67
C THR A 9 -47.50 4.99 -0.66
N TRP A 10 -46.98 5.49 -1.77
CA TRP A 10 -46.80 6.93 -2.05
C TRP A 10 -48.11 7.72 -2.15
N ARG A 11 -49.24 7.01 -1.98
CA ARG A 11 -50.61 7.49 -2.13
C ARG A 11 -50.95 8.53 -1.05
N LYS A 12 -51.98 9.33 -1.34
CA LYS A 12 -52.68 10.20 -0.37
C LYS A 12 -53.07 9.43 0.90
N ALA A 13 -52.19 9.38 1.90
CA ALA A 13 -52.58 9.14 3.28
C ALA A 13 -53.07 10.48 3.86
N PRO A 14 -54.13 10.51 4.69
CA PRO A 14 -54.68 11.74 5.23
C PRO A 14 -53.58 12.49 5.99
N GLY A 15 -53.66 13.82 6.09
CA GLY A 15 -52.72 14.69 6.83
C GLY A 15 -52.51 14.35 8.32
N ALA A 16 -52.95 13.19 8.78
CA ALA A 16 -52.86 12.68 10.12
C ALA A 16 -51.42 12.39 10.57
N GLU A 17 -50.44 11.99 9.75
CA GLU A 17 -49.10 11.58 10.26
C GLU A 17 -47.98 12.64 10.15
N SER A 18 -48.29 13.86 9.68
CA SER A 18 -47.31 14.95 9.61
C SER A 18 -46.90 15.43 11.01
N GLU A 19 -45.62 15.74 11.20
CA GLU A 19 -45.05 16.39 12.39
C GLU A 19 -45.30 15.68 13.73
N ARG A 20 -45.43 14.35 13.71
CA ARG A 20 -45.70 13.56 14.92
C ARG A 20 -44.47 13.05 15.64
N TYR A 21 -43.35 12.91 14.92
CA TYR A 21 -42.21 12.14 15.42
C TYR A 21 -41.12 13.04 15.97
N SER A 22 -40.65 12.73 17.18
CA SER A 22 -39.49 13.40 17.79
C SER A 22 -38.16 12.85 17.27
N VAL A 23 -38.16 11.58 16.86
CA VAL A 23 -36.99 10.87 16.35
C VAL A 23 -37.42 9.96 15.20
N VAL A 24 -36.69 9.98 14.08
CA VAL A 24 -36.82 9.03 12.98
C VAL A 24 -35.47 8.36 12.70
N LEU A 25 -35.43 7.03 12.74
CA LEU A 25 -34.26 6.23 12.34
C LEU A 25 -34.69 5.39 11.14
N ALA A 26 -33.99 5.53 10.01
CA ALA A 26 -34.45 4.91 8.77
C ALA A 26 -33.30 4.37 7.90
N ASN A 27 -33.55 3.21 7.29
CA ASN A 27 -32.80 2.69 6.15
C ASN A 27 -33.78 2.55 4.97
N PRO A 28 -34.12 3.66 4.29
CA PRO A 28 -35.06 3.64 3.18
C PRO A 28 -34.50 2.82 1.99
N PRO A 29 -35.37 2.20 1.18
CA PRO A 29 -34.92 1.47 0.00
C PRO A 29 -34.21 2.41 -0.99
N PHE A 30 -33.05 1.97 -1.50
CA PHE A 30 -32.18 2.79 -2.34
C PHE A 30 -32.60 2.86 -3.82
N ALA A 31 -33.46 1.95 -4.26
CA ALA A 31 -33.95 1.87 -5.63
C ALA A 31 -35.42 1.44 -5.66
N GLY A 32 -36.18 1.94 -6.63
CA GLY A 32 -37.58 1.59 -6.86
C GLY A 32 -38.16 2.39 -8.02
N SER A 33 -39.12 1.80 -8.74
CA SER A 33 -39.93 2.51 -9.73
C SER A 33 -41.06 3.27 -9.03
N LEU A 34 -41.27 4.51 -9.45
CA LEU A 34 -42.30 5.39 -8.90
C LEU A 34 -43.33 5.73 -9.96
N ASP A 35 -44.60 5.60 -9.60
CA ASP A 35 -45.69 6.25 -10.32
C ASP A 35 -45.76 7.72 -9.87
N TYR A 36 -45.28 8.63 -10.71
CA TYR A 36 -45.14 10.04 -10.39
C TYR A 36 -46.49 10.72 -10.11
N GLU A 37 -47.57 10.26 -10.76
CA GLU A 37 -48.92 10.81 -10.56
C GLU A 37 -49.51 10.39 -9.21
N ALA A 38 -48.99 9.31 -8.63
CA ALA A 38 -49.42 8.83 -7.32
C ALA A 38 -48.67 9.49 -6.15
N VAL A 39 -47.61 10.27 -6.40
CA VAL A 39 -46.80 10.92 -5.35
C VAL A 39 -47.54 12.13 -4.78
N ALA A 40 -47.59 12.23 -3.45
CA ALA A 40 -48.20 13.36 -2.75
C ALA A 40 -47.62 14.72 -3.21
N PRO A 41 -48.43 15.69 -3.68
CA PRO A 41 -47.96 16.97 -4.19
C PRO A 41 -47.07 17.75 -3.22
N GLU A 42 -47.30 17.60 -1.90
CA GLU A 42 -46.51 18.31 -0.89
C GLU A 42 -45.05 17.82 -0.83
N LEU A 43 -44.78 16.56 -1.17
CA LEU A 43 -43.40 16.05 -1.26
C LEU A 43 -42.68 16.61 -2.48
N LEU A 44 -43.39 16.68 -3.61
CA LEU A 44 -42.87 17.27 -4.85
C LEU A 44 -42.67 18.78 -4.74
N GLY A 45 -43.41 19.44 -3.84
CA GLY A 45 -43.21 20.85 -3.48
C GLY A 45 -41.93 21.11 -2.69
N MET A 46 -41.40 20.12 -1.96
CA MET A 46 -40.10 20.24 -1.26
C MET A 46 -38.92 19.96 -2.19
N VAL A 47 -39.01 18.87 -2.96
CA VAL A 47 -37.96 18.48 -3.92
C VAL A 47 -38.61 17.88 -5.16
N ARG A 48 -38.46 18.55 -6.30
CA ARG A 48 -39.05 18.08 -7.57
C ARG A 48 -38.21 16.97 -8.17
N THR A 49 -38.60 15.71 -7.93
CA THR A 49 -37.82 14.54 -8.38
C THR A 49 -38.66 13.28 -8.57
N LYS A 50 -38.17 12.40 -9.46
CA LYS A 50 -38.65 11.02 -9.65
C LYS A 50 -37.81 9.99 -8.90
N LYS A 51 -36.78 10.43 -8.18
CA LYS A 51 -35.83 9.58 -7.48
C LYS A 51 -36.35 9.26 -6.08
N ALA A 52 -36.59 7.97 -5.80
CA ALA A 52 -37.20 7.52 -4.55
C ALA A 52 -36.38 7.89 -3.33
N GLU A 53 -35.06 7.81 -3.40
CA GLU A 53 -34.15 8.14 -2.30
C GLU A 53 -34.32 9.59 -1.79
N LEU A 54 -34.60 10.55 -2.68
CA LEU A 54 -34.85 11.94 -2.31
C LEU A 54 -36.24 12.12 -1.69
N LEU A 55 -37.26 11.44 -2.23
CA LEU A 55 -38.62 11.49 -1.71
C LEU A 55 -38.72 10.88 -0.31
N HIS A 56 -37.93 9.84 0.01
CA HIS A 56 -37.87 9.29 1.36
C HIS A 56 -37.36 10.32 2.38
N LEU A 57 -36.34 11.12 2.04
CA LEU A 57 -35.86 12.18 2.94
C LEU A 57 -36.88 13.31 3.10
N ALA A 58 -37.54 13.73 2.02
CA ALA A 58 -38.63 14.71 2.09
C ALA A 58 -39.78 14.20 2.99
N MET A 59 -40.11 12.91 2.90
CA MET A 59 -41.10 12.28 3.77
C MET A 59 -40.64 12.28 5.24
N ILE A 60 -39.38 11.92 5.53
CA ILE A 60 -38.85 11.93 6.89
C ILE A 60 -38.92 13.34 7.51
N LEU A 61 -38.60 14.38 6.74
CA LEU A 61 -38.77 15.78 7.17
C LEU A 61 -40.23 16.13 7.46
N ARG A 62 -41.18 15.62 6.68
CA ARG A 62 -42.62 15.81 6.94
C ARG A 62 -43.07 15.11 8.23
N LEU A 63 -42.58 13.90 8.48
CA LEU A 63 -42.92 13.10 9.67
C LEU A 63 -42.36 13.72 10.96
N LEU A 64 -41.18 14.33 10.90
CA LEU A 64 -40.57 14.97 12.06
C LEU A 64 -41.33 16.22 12.50
N ARG A 65 -41.53 16.37 13.81
CA ARG A 65 -41.94 17.64 14.40
C ARG A 65 -40.79 18.66 14.36
N PRO A 66 -41.04 19.97 14.45
CA PRO A 66 -39.98 20.97 14.63
C PRO A 66 -39.06 20.61 15.82
N GLY A 67 -37.74 20.68 15.63
CA GLY A 67 -36.74 20.21 16.60
C GLY A 67 -36.60 18.68 16.70
N GLY A 68 -37.36 17.92 15.92
CA GLY A 68 -37.23 16.46 15.80
C GLY A 68 -35.91 16.07 15.11
N ARG A 69 -35.35 14.92 15.46
CA ARG A 69 -34.03 14.47 14.99
C ARG A 69 -34.15 13.25 14.09
N ALA A 70 -33.29 13.13 13.10
CA ALA A 70 -33.20 11.92 12.29
C ALA A 70 -31.77 11.41 12.12
N ALA A 71 -31.68 10.09 11.96
CA ALA A 71 -30.52 9.38 11.43
C ALA A 71 -30.98 8.51 10.25
N VAL A 72 -30.48 8.79 9.05
CA VAL A 72 -30.97 8.17 7.81
C VAL A 72 -29.81 7.62 7.01
N ILE A 73 -29.88 6.34 6.65
CA ILE A 73 -28.94 5.73 5.71
C ILE A 73 -29.33 6.12 4.29
N VAL A 74 -28.37 6.62 3.51
CA VAL A 74 -28.56 7.06 2.13
C VAL A 74 -27.49 6.44 1.23
N PRO A 75 -27.78 6.22 -0.07
CA PRO A 75 -26.73 5.86 -1.03
C PRO A 75 -25.71 6.99 -1.16
N ALA A 76 -24.43 6.66 -1.27
CA ALA A 76 -23.35 7.67 -1.30
C ALA A 76 -23.53 8.69 -2.44
N GLY A 77 -24.11 8.29 -3.58
CA GLY A 77 -24.41 9.19 -4.71
C GLY A 77 -25.28 10.39 -4.33
N LEU A 78 -26.08 10.31 -3.27
CA LEU A 78 -26.87 11.44 -2.78
C LEU A 78 -25.97 12.60 -2.31
N LEU A 79 -24.80 12.29 -1.76
CA LEU A 79 -23.88 13.27 -1.16
C LEU A 79 -23.23 14.20 -2.18
N PHE A 80 -23.04 13.75 -3.42
CA PHE A 80 -22.24 14.47 -4.42
C PHE A 80 -22.89 14.57 -5.81
N SER A 81 -24.09 14.01 -6.03
CA SER A 81 -24.77 14.14 -7.32
C SER A 81 -25.00 15.62 -7.67
N SER A 82 -24.69 15.97 -8.92
CA SER A 82 -24.81 17.32 -9.48
C SER A 82 -26.20 17.67 -10.01
N SER A 83 -27.20 16.77 -9.87
CA SER A 83 -28.55 17.12 -10.29
C SER A 83 -29.15 18.17 -9.36
N SER A 84 -29.91 19.11 -9.93
CA SER A 84 -30.54 20.21 -9.18
C SER A 84 -31.31 19.75 -7.94
N ALA A 85 -32.13 18.69 -8.08
CA ALA A 85 -32.89 18.12 -6.97
C ALA A 85 -32.02 17.59 -5.82
N HIS A 86 -30.82 17.05 -6.08
CA HIS A 86 -29.92 16.60 -5.01
C HIS A 86 -29.27 17.80 -4.32
N ILE A 87 -28.79 18.77 -5.09
CA ILE A 87 -28.20 20.01 -4.56
C ILE A 87 -29.21 20.72 -3.67
N GLU A 88 -30.46 20.86 -4.15
CA GLU A 88 -31.54 21.50 -3.40
C GLU A 88 -31.86 20.77 -2.09
N LEU A 89 -31.96 19.44 -2.10
CA LEU A 89 -32.18 18.67 -0.88
C LEU A 89 -31.02 18.82 0.11
N ARG A 90 -29.76 18.73 -0.35
CA ARG A 90 -28.59 18.93 0.52
C ARG A 90 -28.55 20.33 1.10
N ARG A 91 -28.88 21.35 0.29
CA ARG A 91 -29.05 22.72 0.74
C ARG A 91 -30.11 22.84 1.84
N LEU A 92 -31.29 22.27 1.65
CA LEU A 92 -32.35 22.26 2.68
C LEU A 92 -31.86 21.62 3.99
N LEU A 93 -31.16 20.49 3.91
CA LEU A 93 -30.62 19.81 5.09
C LEU A 93 -29.58 20.66 5.84
N VAL A 94 -28.69 21.33 5.11
CA VAL A 94 -27.62 22.16 5.68
C VAL A 94 -28.16 23.47 6.24
N ASP A 95 -28.98 24.19 5.46
CA ASP A 95 -29.38 25.57 5.78
C ASP A 95 -30.59 25.65 6.71
N GLN A 96 -31.52 24.69 6.65
CA GLN A 96 -32.80 24.76 7.36
C GLN A 96 -32.97 23.69 8.43
N HIS A 97 -32.33 22.53 8.26
CA HIS A 97 -32.55 21.36 9.11
C HIS A 97 -31.32 20.89 9.87
N GLY A 98 -30.39 21.81 10.15
CA GLY A 98 -29.30 21.62 11.10
C GLY A 98 -28.56 20.30 10.93
N LEU A 99 -28.11 19.99 9.72
CA LEU A 99 -27.25 18.83 9.45
C LEU A 99 -26.06 18.86 10.41
N LYS A 100 -25.94 17.82 11.25
CA LYS A 100 -24.91 17.71 12.29
C LYS A 100 -23.74 16.86 11.83
N ALA A 101 -24.00 15.81 11.05
CA ALA A 101 -22.95 14.96 10.55
C ALA A 101 -23.31 14.10 9.36
N VAL A 102 -22.25 13.66 8.68
CA VAL A 102 -22.26 12.66 7.62
C VAL A 102 -21.24 11.59 7.98
N VAL A 103 -21.70 10.36 8.20
CA VAL A 103 -20.83 9.21 8.42
C VAL A 103 -20.81 8.37 7.16
N LYS A 104 -19.68 8.31 6.46
CA LYS A 104 -19.54 7.42 5.31
C LYS A 104 -19.35 5.99 5.80
N LEU A 105 -20.03 5.05 5.15
CA LEU A 105 -19.91 3.61 5.39
C LEU A 105 -19.10 2.96 4.26
N PRO A 106 -18.34 1.90 4.55
CA PRO A 106 -17.56 1.23 3.53
C PRO A 106 -18.49 0.49 2.55
N GLY A 107 -18.03 0.32 1.31
CA GLY A 107 -18.72 -0.53 0.35
C GLY A 107 -18.77 -1.97 0.87
N GLY A 108 -19.92 -2.63 0.78
CA GLY A 108 -20.09 -4.00 1.29
C GLY A 108 -20.71 -4.12 2.68
N THR A 109 -20.92 -3.02 3.42
CA THR A 109 -21.63 -3.04 4.72
C THR A 109 -23.03 -3.65 4.65
N PHE A 110 -23.68 -3.63 3.48
CA PHE A 110 -25.01 -4.22 3.26
C PHE A 110 -24.98 -5.49 2.40
N ARG A 111 -23.80 -6.07 2.11
CA ARG A 111 -23.73 -7.38 1.44
C ARG A 111 -24.31 -8.49 2.34
N PRO A 112 -24.94 -9.52 1.74
CA PRO A 112 -25.07 -9.78 0.30
C PRO A 112 -26.20 -9.00 -0.40
N TYR A 113 -26.98 -8.19 0.31
CA TYR A 113 -28.17 -7.52 -0.24
C TYR A 113 -27.84 -6.33 -1.15
N ALA A 114 -26.82 -5.55 -0.80
CA ALA A 114 -26.39 -4.39 -1.59
C ALA A 114 -24.87 -4.18 -1.49
N GLY A 115 -24.23 -4.03 -2.65
CA GLY A 115 -22.79 -3.74 -2.75
C GLY A 115 -22.44 -2.26 -2.79
N VAL A 116 -23.42 -1.35 -2.88
CA VAL A 116 -23.18 0.09 -3.03
C VAL A 116 -22.67 0.72 -1.72
N SER A 117 -21.82 1.74 -1.84
CA SER A 117 -21.41 2.55 -0.69
C SER A 117 -22.58 3.44 -0.22
N THR A 118 -22.65 3.65 1.09
CA THR A 118 -23.74 4.37 1.75
C THR A 118 -23.18 5.34 2.79
N ALA A 119 -24.02 6.22 3.30
CA ALA A 119 -23.68 7.10 4.41
C ALA A 119 -24.87 7.30 5.35
N ILE A 120 -24.60 7.74 6.57
CA ILE A 120 -25.61 8.10 7.57
C ILE A 120 -25.63 9.62 7.72
N LEU A 121 -26.81 10.21 7.50
CA LEU A 121 -27.05 11.63 7.74
C LEU A 121 -27.69 11.83 9.11
N PHE A 122 -27.14 12.74 9.92
CA PHE A 122 -27.71 13.15 11.21
C PHE A 122 -28.16 14.60 11.14
N PHE A 123 -29.45 14.87 11.31
CA PHE A 123 -29.99 16.23 11.19
C PHE A 123 -31.14 16.49 12.17
N THR A 124 -31.47 17.76 12.38
CA THR A 124 -32.54 18.21 13.29
C THR A 124 -33.46 19.19 12.57
N LYS A 125 -34.71 18.78 12.36
CA LYS A 125 -35.69 19.60 11.62
C LYS A 125 -35.84 20.98 12.27
N ASP A 126 -35.91 22.00 11.42
CA ASP A 126 -36.08 23.42 11.75
C ASP A 126 -35.08 23.97 12.78
N ALA A 127 -33.88 23.37 12.88
CA ALA A 127 -32.81 23.85 13.74
C ALA A 127 -31.95 24.96 13.09
N GLY A 128 -32.31 25.39 11.87
CA GLY A 128 -31.54 26.36 11.08
C GLY A 128 -30.19 25.80 10.61
N GLN A 129 -29.29 26.70 10.20
CA GLN A 129 -27.96 26.32 9.74
C GLN A 129 -27.05 26.00 10.94
N ALA A 130 -26.33 24.88 10.88
CA ALA A 130 -25.31 24.57 11.87
C ALA A 130 -23.99 25.31 11.55
N ASP A 131 -23.15 25.64 12.53
CA ASP A 131 -21.82 26.23 12.24
C ASP A 131 -20.99 25.33 11.31
N SER A 132 -21.02 24.03 11.58
CA SER A 132 -20.22 23.02 10.90
C SER A 132 -20.90 21.65 10.94
N VAL A 133 -20.64 20.85 9.90
CA VAL A 133 -21.01 19.45 9.78
C VAL A 133 -19.81 18.58 10.08
N TRP A 134 -19.97 17.59 10.97
CA TRP A 134 -18.92 16.63 11.30
C TRP A 134 -18.92 15.46 10.32
N PHE A 135 -17.76 15.15 9.75
CA PHE A 135 -17.57 14.03 8.84
C PHE A 135 -16.78 12.93 9.53
N TYR A 136 -17.18 11.69 9.29
CA TYR A 136 -16.45 10.51 9.75
C TYR A 136 -16.39 9.46 8.64
N ASP A 137 -15.19 8.94 8.39
CA ASP A 137 -14.94 7.86 7.42
C ASP A 137 -14.87 6.52 8.15
N LEU A 138 -15.97 5.77 8.14
CA LEU A 138 -15.99 4.39 8.62
C LEU A 138 -15.43 3.50 7.52
N THR A 139 -14.29 2.87 7.76
CA THR A 139 -13.63 1.97 6.80
C THR A 139 -13.93 0.50 7.11
N ALA A 140 -14.25 0.16 8.36
CA ALA A 140 -14.58 -1.19 8.78
C ALA A 140 -15.59 -1.22 9.95
N ASP A 141 -16.50 -2.18 9.92
CA ASP A 141 -17.60 -2.34 10.89
C ASP A 141 -17.47 -3.58 11.80
N GLY A 142 -16.32 -4.27 11.75
CA GLY A 142 -16.06 -5.51 12.46
C GLY A 142 -16.27 -6.77 11.61
N TRP A 143 -16.83 -6.66 10.41
CA TRP A 143 -17.17 -7.80 9.56
C TRP A 143 -16.51 -7.69 8.19
N SER A 144 -16.29 -8.84 7.52
CA SER A 144 -15.85 -8.85 6.13
C SER A 144 -16.85 -8.09 5.26
N LEU A 145 -16.35 -7.37 4.27
CA LEU A 145 -17.17 -6.57 3.35
C LEU A 145 -17.53 -7.36 2.08
N ASP A 146 -17.55 -8.68 2.19
CA ASP A 146 -17.97 -9.62 1.14
C ASP A 146 -19.34 -10.22 1.44
N ASP A 147 -19.83 -11.09 0.57
CA ASP A 147 -21.18 -11.67 0.69
C ASP A 147 -21.33 -12.60 1.91
N ARG A 148 -20.22 -13.04 2.52
CA ARG A 148 -20.25 -13.95 3.67
C ARG A 148 -20.46 -13.23 4.98
N ARG A 149 -20.01 -11.97 5.09
CA ARG A 149 -20.07 -11.16 6.32
C ARG A 149 -19.57 -11.96 7.52
N GLU A 150 -18.34 -12.43 7.46
CA GLU A 150 -17.67 -13.16 8.55
C GLU A 150 -17.05 -12.16 9.54
N PRO A 151 -17.06 -12.44 10.86
CA PRO A 151 -16.49 -11.55 11.85
C PRO A 151 -14.97 -11.48 11.71
N LEU A 152 -14.41 -10.26 11.71
CA LEU A 152 -12.97 -10.00 11.60
C LEU A 152 -12.25 -9.91 12.96
N LEU A 153 -13.04 -9.88 14.04
CA LEU A 153 -12.61 -9.79 15.42
C LEU A 153 -13.40 -10.79 16.28
N ALA A 154 -12.87 -11.09 17.46
CA ALA A 154 -13.59 -11.86 18.47
C ALA A 154 -14.86 -11.12 18.91
N GLN A 155 -15.87 -11.88 19.38
CA GLN A 155 -17.20 -11.36 19.68
C GLN A 155 -17.20 -10.20 20.69
N ASP A 156 -16.29 -10.23 21.67
CA ASP A 156 -16.12 -9.21 22.72
C ASP A 156 -15.53 -7.88 22.18
N LYS A 157 -15.02 -7.89 20.95
CA LYS A 157 -14.44 -6.74 20.24
C LYS A 157 -15.32 -6.22 19.11
N LEU A 158 -16.46 -6.86 18.86
CA LEU A 158 -17.40 -6.47 17.82
C LEU A 158 -18.42 -5.45 18.31
N GLY A 159 -19.01 -4.73 17.35
CA GLY A 159 -20.07 -3.78 17.61
C GLY A 159 -19.59 -2.40 18.05
N LEU A 160 -20.56 -1.58 18.47
CA LEU A 160 -20.41 -0.16 18.80
C LEU A 160 -19.75 0.08 20.17
N ALA A 161 -20.00 -0.81 21.12
CA ALA A 161 -19.52 -0.72 22.49
C ALA A 161 -18.96 -2.10 22.90
N PRO A 162 -17.78 -2.48 22.37
CA PRO A 162 -17.15 -3.75 22.70
C PRO A 162 -16.80 -3.79 24.19
N ASP A 163 -16.78 -5.00 24.74
CA ASP A 163 -16.36 -5.26 26.12
C ASP A 163 -14.85 -5.03 26.29
N SER A 164 -14.09 -5.27 25.22
CA SER A 164 -12.65 -5.07 25.15
C SER A 164 -12.28 -3.77 24.41
N VAL A 165 -11.30 -3.04 24.94
CA VAL A 165 -10.74 -1.85 24.27
C VAL A 165 -10.03 -2.27 22.99
N LEU A 166 -10.39 -1.63 21.87
CA LEU A 166 -9.72 -1.86 20.59
C LEU A 166 -8.39 -1.10 20.53
N ASP A 167 -7.33 -1.79 20.15
CA ASP A 167 -6.06 -1.17 19.81
C ASP A 167 -6.07 -0.62 18.37
N THR A 168 -4.93 -0.13 17.89
CA THR A 168 -4.82 0.45 16.55
C THR A 168 -5.04 -0.58 15.43
N VAL A 169 -4.74 -1.85 15.66
CA VAL A 169 -4.91 -2.94 14.66
C VAL A 169 -6.36 -3.43 14.67
N ASP A 170 -6.96 -3.55 15.85
CA ASP A 170 -8.39 -3.87 15.94
C ASP A 170 -9.25 -2.73 15.37
N HIS A 171 -8.84 -1.48 15.54
CA HIS A 171 -9.51 -0.33 14.95
C HIS A 171 -9.56 -0.40 13.43
N THR A 172 -8.52 -0.91 12.74
CA THR A 172 -8.59 -1.06 11.26
C THR A 172 -9.67 -2.05 10.80
N ARG A 173 -10.13 -2.91 11.71
CA ARG A 173 -11.16 -3.92 11.47
C ARG A 173 -12.53 -3.55 12.06
N ASN A 174 -12.59 -2.67 13.06
CA ASN A 174 -13.83 -2.15 13.62
C ASN A 174 -13.67 -0.68 14.10
N ASN A 175 -14.20 0.27 13.33
CA ASN A 175 -14.16 1.70 13.68
C ASN A 175 -15.33 2.17 14.54
N LEU A 176 -16.38 1.36 14.71
CA LEU A 176 -17.62 1.77 15.36
C LEU A 176 -17.41 2.35 16.79
N PRO A 177 -16.50 1.80 17.62
CA PRO A 177 -16.24 2.36 18.95
C PRO A 177 -15.54 3.73 18.90
N ASP A 178 -14.61 3.92 17.96
CA ASP A 178 -13.93 5.20 17.75
C ASP A 178 -14.91 6.26 17.25
N LEU A 179 -15.80 5.91 16.31
CA LEU A 179 -16.89 6.78 15.86
C LEU A 179 -17.71 7.29 17.05
N MET A 180 -18.16 6.39 17.94
CA MET A 180 -18.93 6.77 19.12
C MET A 180 -18.16 7.69 20.06
N ARG A 181 -16.87 7.42 20.28
CA ARG A 181 -16.00 8.25 21.10
C ARG A 181 -15.86 9.65 20.50
N ARG A 182 -15.52 9.75 19.22
CA ARG A 182 -15.26 11.02 18.54
C ARG A 182 -16.52 11.84 18.30
N TRP A 183 -17.67 11.20 18.12
CA TRP A 183 -18.95 11.90 18.08
C TRP A 183 -19.16 12.82 19.28
N ARG A 184 -18.76 12.39 20.48
CA ARG A 184 -18.85 13.20 21.71
C ARG A 184 -17.92 14.41 21.67
N LEU A 185 -16.82 14.33 20.92
CA LEU A 185 -15.80 15.36 20.78
C LEU A 185 -16.04 16.31 19.59
N ARG A 186 -17.09 16.12 18.79
CA ARG A 186 -17.38 16.88 17.55
C ARG A 186 -17.45 18.41 17.73
N HIS A 187 -17.77 18.88 18.94
CA HIS A 187 -17.83 20.31 19.29
C HIS A 187 -16.57 20.84 19.96
N SER A 188 -15.50 20.02 20.05
CA SER A 188 -14.25 20.36 20.74
C SER A 188 -13.04 19.99 19.89
N SER A 189 -12.29 18.94 20.24
CA SER A 189 -11.04 18.56 19.57
C SER A 189 -11.22 18.23 18.08
N GLU A 190 -12.38 17.71 17.68
CA GLU A 190 -12.66 17.37 16.28
C GLU A 190 -12.69 18.60 15.36
N ARG A 191 -12.99 19.81 15.88
CA ARG A 191 -12.95 21.05 15.10
C ARG A 191 -11.54 21.46 14.69
N ARG A 192 -10.50 20.91 15.33
CA ARG A 192 -9.08 21.20 15.04
C ARG A 192 -8.41 20.14 14.18
N ARG A 193 -9.15 19.10 13.79
CA ARG A 193 -8.62 17.99 13.01
C ARG A 193 -8.40 18.39 11.55
N ALA A 194 -7.32 17.88 10.96
CA ALA A 194 -7.01 18.14 9.57
C ALA A 194 -7.95 17.36 8.65
N ARG A 195 -8.16 17.85 7.42
CA ARG A 195 -9.04 17.18 6.44
C ARG A 195 -8.53 15.79 6.06
N SER A 196 -7.22 15.57 6.13
CA SER A 196 -6.59 14.26 5.87
C SER A 196 -6.89 13.20 6.93
N GLU A 197 -7.43 13.58 8.10
CA GLU A 197 -7.71 12.64 9.17
C GLU A 197 -9.04 11.88 8.96
N GLN A 198 -9.23 10.80 9.73
CA GLN A 198 -10.42 9.94 9.63
C GLN A 198 -11.74 10.69 9.91
N SER A 199 -11.66 11.77 10.69
CA SER A 199 -12.80 12.62 11.04
C SER A 199 -12.38 14.08 11.16
N PHE A 200 -13.28 14.99 10.77
CA PHE A 200 -13.07 16.44 10.79
C PHE A 200 -14.40 17.20 10.65
N CYS A 201 -14.42 18.50 10.94
CA CYS A 201 -15.61 19.35 10.79
C CYS A 201 -15.47 20.31 9.61
N VAL A 202 -16.44 20.37 8.69
CA VAL A 202 -16.51 21.36 7.59
C VAL A 202 -17.54 22.42 7.93
N THR A 203 -17.23 23.69 7.73
CA THR A 203 -18.19 24.78 7.96
C THR A 203 -19.30 24.77 6.91
N SER A 204 -20.48 25.26 7.26
CA SER A 204 -21.59 25.35 6.31
C SER A 204 -21.28 26.28 5.13
N ALA A 205 -20.44 27.29 5.33
CA ALA A 205 -19.96 28.18 4.27
C ALA A 205 -19.05 27.44 3.26
N GLU A 206 -18.11 26.62 3.74
CA GLU A 206 -17.29 25.77 2.86
C GLU A 206 -18.14 24.76 2.09
N ILE A 207 -19.18 24.18 2.72
CA ILE A 207 -20.11 23.28 2.05
C ILE A 207 -20.89 24.01 0.95
N ALA A 208 -21.39 25.22 1.25
CA ALA A 208 -22.11 26.03 0.27
C ALA A 208 -21.23 26.45 -0.92
N ALA A 209 -19.95 26.74 -0.69
CA ALA A 209 -18.98 27.06 -1.74
C ALA A 209 -18.73 25.88 -2.71
N GLU A 210 -19.01 24.65 -2.27
CA GLU A 210 -18.81 23.42 -3.03
C GLU A 210 -20.15 22.82 -3.51
N ASP A 211 -21.12 23.66 -3.90
CA ASP A 211 -22.45 23.27 -4.37
C ASP A 211 -23.18 22.29 -3.43
N TYR A 212 -23.01 22.53 -2.13
CA TYR A 212 -23.53 21.69 -1.05
C TYR A 212 -23.09 20.23 -1.15
N ASN A 213 -21.89 19.96 -1.68
CA ASN A 213 -21.32 18.62 -1.71
C ASN A 213 -21.04 18.12 -0.28
N LEU A 214 -21.55 16.95 0.05
CA LEU A 214 -21.44 16.32 1.37
C LEU A 214 -20.56 15.06 1.32
N SER A 215 -19.68 14.92 0.32
CA SER A 215 -18.64 13.91 0.29
C SER A 215 -17.41 14.40 1.05
N LEU A 216 -16.94 13.59 2.01
CA LEU A 216 -15.71 13.89 2.75
C LEU A 216 -14.46 13.86 1.85
N GLU A 217 -14.49 13.09 0.77
CA GLU A 217 -13.44 13.02 -0.23
C GLU A 217 -13.22 14.38 -0.92
N ARG A 218 -14.30 15.11 -1.21
CA ARG A 218 -14.20 16.44 -1.83
C ARG A 218 -13.34 17.38 -0.98
N PHE A 219 -13.60 17.44 0.32
CA PHE A 219 -12.87 18.33 1.24
C PHE A 219 -11.44 17.84 1.53
N ARG A 220 -11.20 16.52 1.50
CA ARG A 220 -9.85 15.95 1.52
C ARG A 220 -9.05 16.41 0.30
N GLN A 221 -9.64 16.30 -0.88
CA GLN A 221 -8.98 16.68 -2.12
C GLN A 221 -8.63 18.17 -2.15
N ILE A 222 -9.56 19.05 -1.75
CA ILE A 222 -9.29 20.49 -1.64
C ILE A 222 -8.11 20.76 -0.70
N HIS A 223 -8.05 20.07 0.45
CA HIS A 223 -6.94 20.21 1.39
C HIS A 223 -5.61 19.75 0.80
N GLU A 224 -5.58 18.59 0.14
CA GLU A 224 -4.36 18.08 -0.49
C GLU A 224 -3.92 18.98 -1.66
N MET A 225 -4.84 19.56 -2.42
CA MET A 225 -4.50 20.56 -3.45
C MET A 225 -3.84 21.81 -2.84
N GLN A 226 -4.39 22.32 -1.74
CA GLN A 226 -3.80 23.46 -1.03
C GLN A 226 -2.39 23.13 -0.50
N ARG A 227 -2.17 21.91 -0.01
CA ARG A 227 -0.84 21.46 0.42
C ARG A 227 0.12 21.30 -0.75
N ALA A 228 -0.32 20.70 -1.85
CA ALA A 228 0.48 20.57 -3.07
C ALA A 228 0.92 21.95 -3.59
N ALA A 229 0.03 22.95 -3.54
CA ALA A 229 0.38 24.32 -3.91
C ALA A 229 1.38 25.00 -2.94
N GLN A 230 1.50 24.53 -1.70
CA GLN A 230 2.43 25.06 -0.70
C GLN A 230 3.79 24.35 -0.71
N GLU A 231 3.81 23.03 -0.91
CA GLU A 231 4.98 22.17 -0.72
C GLU A 231 5.53 21.60 -2.06
N GLY A 232 4.74 21.68 -3.13
CA GLY A 232 5.06 21.12 -4.44
C GLY A 232 5.94 22.01 -5.32
N ILE A 233 6.18 21.52 -6.54
CA ILE A 233 6.89 22.24 -7.61
C ILE A 233 5.91 22.45 -8.75
N ARG A 234 5.90 23.65 -9.33
CA ARG A 234 5.05 23.96 -10.45
C ARG A 234 5.62 23.34 -11.72
N LEU A 235 4.78 22.64 -12.49
CA LEU A 235 5.20 21.89 -13.69
C LEU A 235 5.91 22.79 -14.72
N GLY A 236 5.46 24.03 -14.89
CA GLY A 236 6.09 24.99 -15.79
C GLY A 236 7.49 25.44 -15.39
N ASP A 237 7.92 25.20 -14.14
CA ASP A 237 9.24 25.62 -13.66
C ASP A 237 10.35 24.67 -14.14
N PHE A 238 10.01 23.41 -14.46
CA PHE A 238 10.98 22.38 -14.88
C PHE A 238 10.56 21.62 -16.16
N ALA A 239 9.53 22.12 -16.86
CA ALA A 239 9.08 21.53 -18.12
C ALA A 239 8.66 22.59 -19.14
N GLU A 240 9.03 22.33 -20.39
CA GLU A 240 8.50 23.03 -21.56
C GLU A 240 7.22 22.33 -22.04
N ILE A 241 6.10 23.08 -22.08
CA ILE A 241 4.79 22.51 -22.43
C ILE A 241 4.25 23.16 -23.69
N PHE A 242 3.91 22.34 -24.68
CA PHE A 242 3.40 22.82 -25.98
C PHE A 242 2.33 21.91 -26.57
N PRO A 243 1.39 22.46 -27.36
CA PRO A 243 0.37 21.65 -28.03
C PRO A 243 0.90 21.03 -29.31
N GLY A 244 0.33 19.89 -29.70
CA GLY A 244 0.46 19.36 -31.05
C GLY A 244 -0.16 20.29 -32.09
N SER A 245 0.42 20.32 -33.28
CA SER A 245 0.14 21.36 -34.28
C SER A 245 -0.40 20.85 -35.61
N VAL A 246 -0.25 19.55 -35.90
CA VAL A 246 -0.65 18.98 -37.19
C VAL A 246 -2.14 18.64 -37.21
N ARG A 247 -2.91 19.20 -38.14
CA ARG A 247 -4.36 19.04 -38.17
C ARG A 247 -4.74 17.69 -38.74
N ARG A 248 -5.93 17.19 -38.37
CA ARG A 248 -6.49 15.96 -38.97
C ARG A 248 -6.68 16.07 -40.49
N SER A 249 -6.97 17.27 -41.01
CA SER A 249 -7.09 17.53 -42.45
C SER A 249 -5.80 17.34 -43.23
N ASP A 250 -4.66 17.33 -42.53
CA ASP A 250 -3.33 17.29 -43.14
C ASP A 250 -2.76 15.86 -43.12
N LEU A 251 -3.59 14.87 -42.72
CA LEU A 251 -3.24 13.45 -42.69
C LEU A 251 -3.52 12.81 -44.04
N ASP A 252 -2.57 12.01 -44.52
CA ASP A 252 -2.75 11.09 -45.63
C ASP A 252 -3.12 9.71 -45.05
N GLU A 253 -4.23 9.14 -45.52
CA GLU A 253 -4.73 7.84 -45.04
C GLU A 253 -4.08 6.66 -45.79
N GLU A 254 -3.36 6.91 -46.88
CA GLU A 254 -2.61 5.88 -47.60
C GLU A 254 -1.16 5.75 -47.07
N PRO A 255 -0.74 4.57 -46.57
CA PRO A 255 0.61 4.37 -46.06
C PRO A 255 1.65 4.39 -47.19
N ASP A 256 2.50 5.42 -47.21
CA ASP A 256 3.70 5.47 -48.04
C ASP A 256 4.81 4.65 -47.38
N ALA A 257 5.19 3.54 -48.03
CA ALA A 257 6.24 2.63 -47.57
C ALA A 257 7.66 3.19 -47.79
N THR A 258 7.80 4.39 -48.38
CA THR A 258 9.11 4.99 -48.71
C THR A 258 9.66 5.95 -47.64
N ASP A 259 8.88 6.32 -46.61
CA ASP A 259 9.37 7.14 -45.48
C ASP A 259 10.08 6.27 -44.43
N THR A 260 11.36 5.97 -44.66
CA THR A 260 12.21 5.18 -43.77
C THR A 260 12.76 5.96 -42.58
N GLU A 261 12.69 7.29 -42.58
CA GLU A 261 13.19 8.16 -41.49
C GLU A 261 12.10 8.60 -40.50
N GLY A 262 10.83 8.24 -40.73
CA GLY A 262 9.71 8.57 -39.85
C GLY A 262 9.37 10.06 -39.76
N ARG A 263 9.99 10.91 -40.60
CA ARG A 263 9.90 12.38 -40.49
C ARG A 263 8.53 12.93 -40.87
N ARG A 264 7.74 12.19 -41.65
CA ARG A 264 6.37 12.56 -42.00
C ARG A 264 5.32 11.88 -41.13
N ARG A 265 5.73 10.99 -40.21
CA ARG A 265 4.81 10.27 -39.31
C ARG A 265 4.24 11.21 -38.27
N ILE A 266 2.95 11.02 -37.99
CA ILE A 266 2.20 11.82 -37.03
C ILE A 266 1.61 10.91 -35.97
N LEU A 267 1.72 11.31 -34.70
CA LEU A 267 0.95 10.71 -33.62
C LEU A 267 -0.35 11.51 -33.43
N PRO A 268 -1.52 11.03 -33.91
CA PRO A 268 -2.79 11.67 -33.64
C PRO A 268 -3.29 11.32 -32.23
N PRO A 269 -4.13 12.18 -31.60
CA PRO A 269 -4.67 11.92 -30.26
C PRO A 269 -5.50 10.63 -30.18
N THR A 270 -6.10 10.18 -31.29
CA THR A 270 -6.90 8.94 -31.33
C THR A 270 -6.07 7.67 -31.12
N LEU A 271 -4.81 7.67 -31.52
CA LEU A 271 -3.88 6.54 -31.38
C LEU A 271 -3.11 6.54 -30.04
N LEU A 272 -3.33 7.56 -29.21
CA LEU A 272 -2.71 7.65 -27.88
C LEU A 272 -3.47 6.77 -26.87
N THR A 273 -3.21 5.47 -26.88
CA THR A 273 -3.86 4.44 -26.02
C THR A 273 -2.86 3.81 -25.06
N SER A 274 -3.33 2.90 -24.17
CA SER A 274 -2.50 2.16 -23.20
C SER A 274 -1.25 1.51 -23.78
N THR A 275 -1.30 1.17 -25.06
CA THR A 275 -0.16 0.76 -25.87
C THR A 275 -0.05 1.70 -27.06
N LEU A 276 1.14 2.25 -27.29
CA LEU A 276 1.45 3.02 -28.49
C LEU A 276 1.62 2.05 -29.68
N PRO A 277 1.08 2.37 -30.88
CA PRO A 277 1.27 1.54 -32.07
C PRO A 277 2.73 1.53 -32.54
N ASP A 278 3.05 0.69 -33.53
CA ASP A 278 4.33 0.82 -34.23
C ASP A 278 4.37 2.16 -34.99
N VAL A 279 5.55 2.78 -35.05
CA VAL A 279 5.76 4.05 -35.76
C VAL A 279 5.51 3.88 -37.27
N ALA A 280 5.76 2.69 -37.82
CA ALA A 280 5.47 2.37 -39.21
C ALA A 280 3.96 2.44 -39.54
N ASP A 281 3.10 2.17 -38.55
CA ASP A 281 1.64 2.18 -38.70
C ASP A 281 1.02 3.58 -38.52
N LEU A 282 1.84 4.58 -38.16
CA LEU A 282 1.36 5.94 -37.98
C LEU A 282 1.01 6.59 -39.33
N PRO A 283 -0.06 7.41 -39.38
CA PRO A 283 -0.43 8.15 -40.57
C PRO A 283 0.65 9.16 -40.96
N LEU A 284 0.68 9.49 -42.23
CA LEU A 284 1.64 10.43 -42.80
C LEU A 284 1.04 11.83 -42.92
N ARG A 285 1.91 12.83 -42.91
CA ARG A 285 1.53 14.18 -43.28
C ARG A 285 1.45 14.33 -44.80
N ALA A 286 0.32 14.80 -45.30
CA ALA A 286 0.11 15.06 -46.73
C ALA A 286 0.99 16.22 -47.24
N ASP A 287 1.19 17.26 -46.42
CA ASP A 287 2.09 18.37 -46.74
C ASP A 287 3.56 18.10 -46.32
N GLN A 288 4.50 18.82 -46.94
CA GLN A 288 5.94 18.78 -46.57
C GLN A 288 6.33 19.90 -45.59
N ARG A 289 5.36 20.50 -44.89
CA ARG A 289 5.64 21.64 -44.01
C ARG A 289 6.21 21.17 -42.68
N GLU A 290 7.35 21.70 -42.31
CA GLU A 290 7.98 21.39 -41.02
C GLU A 290 7.11 21.88 -39.84
N PRO A 291 6.79 21.02 -38.84
CA PRO A 291 6.08 21.47 -37.65
C PRO A 291 7.00 22.31 -36.76
N PRO A 292 6.46 23.23 -35.95
CA PRO A 292 7.25 24.03 -35.03
C PRO A 292 7.97 23.20 -33.96
N ARG A 293 7.44 22.02 -33.64
CA ARG A 293 7.98 21.10 -32.63
C ARG A 293 7.78 19.66 -33.06
N ARG A 294 8.77 18.81 -32.75
CA ARG A 294 8.73 17.34 -32.89
C ARG A 294 8.87 16.68 -31.54
N LEU A 295 8.34 15.46 -31.43
CA LEU A 295 8.51 14.60 -30.28
C LEU A 295 9.97 14.17 -30.15
N ARG A 296 10.39 13.95 -28.91
CA ARG A 296 11.69 13.39 -28.54
C ARG A 296 11.50 12.26 -27.54
N GLN A 297 12.48 11.37 -27.48
CA GLN A 297 12.56 10.39 -26.39
C GLN A 297 12.46 11.10 -25.04
N GLY A 298 11.63 10.59 -24.14
CA GLY A 298 11.41 11.16 -22.81
C GLY A 298 10.32 12.24 -22.76
N ASP A 299 9.84 12.75 -23.90
CA ASP A 299 8.68 13.66 -23.87
C ASP A 299 7.48 12.93 -23.25
N ILE A 300 6.72 13.62 -22.40
CA ILE A 300 5.46 13.09 -21.87
C ILE A 300 4.33 13.61 -22.75
N VAL A 301 3.49 12.71 -23.26
CA VAL A 301 2.38 13.06 -24.16
C VAL A 301 1.04 12.67 -23.57
N GLY A 302 0.05 13.55 -23.73
CA GLY A 302 -1.32 13.36 -23.26
C GLY A 302 -2.35 13.97 -24.21
N ARG A 303 -3.61 13.56 -24.06
CA ARG A 303 -4.74 14.15 -24.81
C ARG A 303 -5.20 15.45 -24.14
N ASP A 304 -5.55 16.46 -24.93
CA ASP A 304 -6.11 17.73 -24.44
C ASP A 304 -7.54 17.59 -23.90
N LEU A 305 -8.22 16.49 -24.21
CA LEU A 305 -9.59 16.20 -23.81
C LEU A 305 -9.67 15.77 -22.34
N ALA A 306 -10.50 16.45 -21.56
CA ALA A 306 -10.50 16.32 -20.11
C ALA A 306 -11.24 15.09 -19.54
N GLY A 307 -11.70 14.18 -20.39
CA GLY A 307 -12.26 12.88 -19.98
C GLY A 307 -11.15 11.86 -19.66
N ILE A 308 -11.16 10.73 -20.36
CA ILE A 308 -10.12 9.69 -20.25
C ILE A 308 -8.80 10.25 -20.80
N ARG A 309 -7.93 10.70 -19.89
CA ARG A 309 -6.57 11.14 -20.20
C ARG A 309 -5.64 9.96 -20.05
N TYR A 310 -4.98 9.61 -21.15
CA TYR A 310 -3.85 8.70 -21.13
C TYR A 310 -2.59 9.54 -21.28
N TRP A 311 -1.73 9.46 -20.27
CA TRP A 311 -0.41 10.08 -20.25
C TRP A 311 0.62 8.97 -20.44
N THR A 312 1.62 9.20 -21.28
CA THR A 312 2.70 8.22 -21.48
C THR A 312 4.00 8.91 -21.84
N CYS A 313 5.11 8.23 -21.59
CA CYS A 313 6.44 8.67 -21.98
C CYS A 313 6.72 8.21 -23.41
N VAL A 314 7.27 9.11 -24.22
CA VAL A 314 7.62 8.84 -25.62
C VAL A 314 8.89 7.98 -25.68
N PRO A 315 8.83 6.76 -26.26
CA PRO A 315 9.98 5.90 -26.41
C PRO A 315 10.89 6.37 -27.55
N SER A 316 12.14 5.88 -27.59
CA SER A 316 13.16 6.30 -28.57
C SER A 316 12.74 6.14 -30.03
N GLN A 317 11.95 5.12 -30.35
CA GLN A 317 11.46 4.87 -31.71
C GLN A 317 10.55 6.01 -32.26
N TYR A 318 9.96 6.82 -31.39
CA TYR A 318 9.10 7.96 -31.76
C TYR A 318 9.88 9.28 -31.91
N ASP A 319 11.21 9.26 -31.78
CA ASP A 319 12.03 10.46 -31.94
C ASP A 319 11.84 11.07 -33.34
N GLY A 320 11.53 12.37 -33.39
CA GLY A 320 11.25 13.07 -34.63
C GLY A 320 9.79 12.96 -35.13
N VAL A 321 8.94 12.12 -34.54
CA VAL A 321 7.50 12.04 -34.90
C VAL A 321 6.79 13.38 -34.63
N GLN A 322 5.83 13.73 -35.47
CA GLN A 322 5.09 14.98 -35.34
C GLN A 322 3.87 14.83 -34.40
N PRO A 323 3.67 15.71 -33.39
CA PRO A 323 2.50 15.66 -32.54
C PRO A 323 1.26 16.25 -33.23
N GLY A 324 0.21 15.44 -33.35
CA GLY A 324 -1.08 15.84 -33.90
C GLY A 324 -1.84 16.82 -33.00
N GLN A 325 -2.69 17.65 -33.60
CA GLN A 325 -3.56 18.58 -32.90
C GLN A 325 -4.49 17.81 -31.94
N GLY A 326 -4.58 18.28 -30.69
CA GLY A 326 -5.29 17.60 -29.61
C GLY A 326 -4.38 16.81 -28.68
N LEU A 327 -3.08 16.79 -28.95
CA LEU A 327 -2.05 16.37 -28.00
C LEU A 327 -1.48 17.55 -27.23
N ILE A 328 -1.09 17.28 -25.98
CA ILE A 328 -0.24 18.11 -25.15
C ILE A 328 1.07 17.36 -24.97
N VAL A 329 2.18 18.04 -25.21
CA VAL A 329 3.53 17.52 -25.00
C VAL A 329 4.18 18.29 -23.85
N ILE A 330 4.74 17.55 -22.89
CA ILE A 330 5.48 18.05 -21.73
C ILE A 330 6.90 17.52 -21.86
N ARG A 331 7.86 18.41 -22.09
CA ARG A 331 9.27 18.08 -22.17
C ARG A 331 9.95 18.54 -20.89
N LEU A 332 10.43 17.61 -20.07
CA LEU A 332 11.18 17.97 -18.87
C LEU A 332 12.50 18.64 -19.29
N THR A 333 12.76 19.84 -18.76
CA THR A 333 14.00 20.60 -19.03
C THR A 333 15.06 20.29 -18.00
N GLU A 334 14.64 19.88 -16.80
CA GLU A 334 15.48 19.47 -15.69
C GLU A 334 14.88 18.21 -15.06
N GLU A 335 15.74 17.27 -14.67
CA GLU A 335 15.29 16.03 -14.04
C GLU A 335 15.11 16.21 -12.53
N VAL A 336 14.13 17.04 -12.15
CA VAL A 336 13.77 17.26 -10.74
C VAL A 336 12.88 16.13 -10.22
N LEU A 337 12.12 15.50 -11.11
CA LEU A 337 11.26 14.34 -10.85
C LEU A 337 11.37 13.36 -12.04
N PRO A 338 11.26 12.04 -11.80
CA PRO A 338 11.22 11.08 -12.90
C PRO A 338 9.97 11.26 -13.77
N HIS A 339 10.08 10.96 -15.06
CA HIS A 339 8.97 11.04 -16.01
C HIS A 339 7.78 10.18 -15.55
N GLU A 340 8.07 9.00 -15.01
CA GLU A 340 7.11 8.04 -14.46
C GLU A 340 6.31 8.64 -13.31
N TYR A 341 6.97 9.40 -12.43
CA TYR A 341 6.32 10.06 -11.31
C TYR A 341 5.38 11.18 -11.78
N VAL A 342 5.82 11.97 -12.77
CA VAL A 342 4.98 13.01 -13.38
C VAL A 342 3.77 12.40 -14.06
N ILE A 343 3.94 11.30 -14.81
CA ILE A 343 2.84 10.57 -15.47
C ILE A 343 1.85 10.01 -14.45
N ALA A 344 2.35 9.36 -13.39
CA ALA A 344 1.52 8.82 -12.31
C ALA A 344 0.72 9.94 -11.63
N TYR A 345 1.35 11.08 -11.36
CA TYR A 345 0.68 12.23 -10.78
C TYR A 345 -0.39 12.80 -11.71
N LEU A 346 -0.07 13.04 -12.98
CA LEU A 346 -1.00 13.58 -13.98
C LEU A 346 -2.20 12.65 -14.26
N SER A 347 -2.04 11.36 -13.98
CA SER A 347 -3.10 10.34 -14.06
C SER A 347 -3.93 10.24 -12.76
N SER A 348 -3.56 10.96 -11.70
CA SER A 348 -4.24 10.92 -10.42
C SER A 348 -5.49 11.82 -10.37
N PRO A 349 -6.48 11.50 -9.50
CA PRO A 349 -7.61 12.39 -9.24
C PRO A 349 -7.21 13.77 -8.72
N LEU A 350 -6.04 13.90 -8.08
CA LEU A 350 -5.57 15.16 -7.52
C LEU A 350 -5.11 16.12 -8.61
N ALA A 351 -4.36 15.64 -9.61
CA ALA A 351 -4.00 16.43 -10.77
C ALA A 351 -5.25 16.83 -11.57
N GLU A 352 -6.22 15.92 -11.70
CA GLU A 352 -7.45 16.18 -12.45
C GLU A 352 -8.24 17.42 -11.99
N GLN A 353 -8.14 17.75 -10.70
CA GLN A 353 -8.85 18.89 -10.11
C GLN A 353 -8.13 20.22 -10.29
N GLN A 354 -6.82 20.20 -10.49
CA GLN A 354 -6.06 21.40 -10.85
C GLN A 354 -6.31 21.82 -12.30
N LEU A 355 -6.78 20.89 -13.14
CA LEU A 355 -7.00 21.13 -14.56
C LEU A 355 -8.26 21.98 -14.78
N PRO A 356 -8.14 23.18 -15.36
CA PRO A 356 -9.31 23.98 -15.68
C PRO A 356 -10.12 23.29 -16.79
N LYS A 357 -11.43 23.12 -16.55
CA LYS A 357 -12.36 22.44 -17.48
C LYS A 357 -13.25 23.49 -18.15
N TYR A 358 -13.14 23.64 -19.47
CA TYR A 358 -13.91 24.64 -20.23
C TYR A 358 -14.92 24.03 -21.21
N GLY A 359 -16.13 24.57 -21.23
CA GLY A 359 -17.14 24.28 -22.25
C GLY A 359 -17.84 22.94 -22.08
N THR A 360 -18.72 22.61 -23.04
CA THR A 360 -19.55 21.39 -23.03
C THR A 360 -18.72 20.10 -23.21
N ILE A 361 -17.59 20.20 -23.91
CA ILE A 361 -16.57 19.17 -24.04
C ILE A 361 -15.30 19.73 -23.41
N PRO A 362 -14.96 19.36 -22.17
CA PRO A 362 -13.88 20.01 -21.44
C PRO A 362 -12.53 19.71 -22.10
N ARG A 363 -11.81 20.77 -22.50
CA ARG A 363 -10.43 20.70 -23.02
C ARG A 363 -9.48 21.53 -22.17
N ILE A 364 -8.21 21.11 -22.13
CA ILE A 364 -7.12 21.80 -21.44
C ILE A 364 -6.24 22.51 -22.44
N LYS A 365 -5.77 23.73 -22.11
CA LYS A 365 -4.75 24.40 -22.91
C LYS A 365 -3.36 24.08 -22.36
N ALA A 366 -2.40 23.85 -23.25
CA ALA A 366 -1.00 23.58 -22.88
C ALA A 366 -0.41 24.62 -21.90
N ARG A 367 -0.76 25.91 -22.05
CA ARG A 367 -0.31 26.98 -21.15
C ARG A 367 -0.80 26.82 -19.69
N GLU A 368 -1.98 26.22 -19.48
CA GLU A 368 -2.59 26.07 -18.16
C GLU A 368 -2.03 24.85 -17.43
N MET A 369 -1.48 23.88 -18.17
CA MET A 369 -0.71 22.78 -17.58
C MET A 369 0.50 23.26 -16.80
N ALA A 370 1.09 24.39 -17.21
CA ALA A 370 2.23 24.98 -16.53
C ALA A 370 1.90 25.43 -15.10
N ASP A 371 0.61 25.59 -14.76
CA ASP A 371 0.15 26.03 -13.44
C ASP A 371 -0.10 24.87 -12.47
N ILE A 372 0.10 23.62 -12.90
CA ILE A 372 -0.11 22.44 -12.04
C ILE A 372 1.03 22.32 -11.04
N TRP A 373 0.65 22.17 -9.77
CA TRP A 373 1.57 21.86 -8.68
C TRP A 373 1.70 20.36 -8.50
N ILE A 374 2.91 19.85 -8.64
CA ILE A 374 3.25 18.44 -8.41
C ILE A 374 3.90 18.33 -7.03
N PRO A 375 3.35 17.50 -6.12
CA PRO A 375 3.98 17.23 -4.82
C PRO A 375 5.40 16.70 -5.00
N LYS A 376 6.31 17.15 -4.14
CA LYS A 376 7.67 16.60 -4.10
C LYS A 376 7.64 15.18 -3.56
N CYS A 377 8.50 14.32 -4.11
CA CYS A 377 8.78 13.00 -3.58
C CYS A 377 10.22 12.99 -3.07
N ASP A 378 10.39 12.89 -1.75
CA ASP A 378 11.72 12.79 -1.15
C ASP A 378 12.34 11.43 -1.50
N GLY A 379 13.62 11.41 -1.87
CA GLY A 379 14.37 10.19 -2.20
C GLY A 379 15.28 10.39 -3.42
N ASP A 380 16.11 9.39 -3.70
CA ASP A 380 16.88 9.38 -4.95
C ASP A 380 15.96 9.06 -6.15
N LEU A 381 16.19 9.70 -7.29
CA LEU A 381 15.36 9.55 -8.49
C LEU A 381 15.33 8.10 -8.99
N SER A 382 16.44 7.37 -8.85
CA SER A 382 16.52 5.96 -9.25
C SER A 382 15.68 5.04 -8.36
N GLU A 383 15.61 5.32 -7.06
CA GLU A 383 14.77 4.60 -6.10
C GLU A 383 13.28 4.83 -6.37
N ILE A 384 12.91 6.08 -6.67
CA ILE A 384 11.54 6.45 -7.05
C ILE A 384 11.13 5.71 -8.34
N ARG A 385 12.00 5.70 -9.37
CA ARG A 385 11.74 4.95 -10.61
C ARG A 385 11.58 3.45 -10.34
N ALA A 386 12.48 2.85 -9.57
CA ALA A 386 12.40 1.43 -9.24
C ALA A 386 11.08 1.09 -8.52
N SER A 387 10.68 1.93 -7.56
CA SER A 387 9.44 1.75 -6.81
C SER A 387 8.19 1.86 -7.72
N LEU A 388 8.18 2.83 -8.65
CA LEU A 388 7.10 2.98 -9.61
C LEU A 388 7.06 1.83 -10.61
N ALA A 389 8.22 1.36 -11.09
CA ALA A 389 8.28 0.20 -11.98
C ALA A 389 7.72 -1.08 -11.32
N MET A 390 8.00 -1.29 -10.03
CA MET A 390 7.41 -2.40 -9.27
C MET A 390 5.89 -2.27 -9.12
N LEU A 391 5.39 -1.04 -8.94
CA LEU A 391 3.95 -0.79 -8.89
C LEU A 391 3.30 -1.06 -10.25
N ASP A 392 3.88 -0.55 -11.33
CA ASP A 392 3.40 -0.76 -12.70
C ASP A 392 3.39 -2.25 -13.07
N GLU A 393 4.43 -3.00 -12.68
CA GLU A 393 4.48 -4.46 -12.87
C GLU A 393 3.32 -5.16 -12.14
N GLY A 394 3.07 -4.75 -10.88
CA GLY A 394 1.95 -5.26 -10.08
C GLY A 394 0.58 -4.94 -10.69
N GLU A 395 0.39 -3.72 -11.18
CA GLU A 395 -0.84 -3.30 -11.86
C GLU A 395 -1.06 -4.06 -13.17
N GLN A 396 -0.01 -4.22 -13.98
CA GLN A 396 -0.08 -4.97 -15.24
C GLN A 396 -0.42 -6.44 -15.00
N GLU A 397 0.18 -7.07 -13.99
CA GLU A 397 -0.11 -8.47 -13.69
C GLU A 397 -1.54 -8.64 -13.15
N ALA A 398 -2.01 -7.74 -12.29
CA ALA A 398 -3.39 -7.74 -11.84
C ALA A 398 -4.40 -7.56 -13.00
N ALA A 399 -4.09 -6.64 -13.94
CA ALA A 399 -4.90 -6.41 -15.12
C ALA A 399 -4.94 -7.66 -16.04
N ARG A 400 -3.80 -8.33 -16.25
CA ARG A 400 -3.74 -9.59 -17.02
C ARG A 400 -4.64 -10.67 -16.42
N ILE A 401 -4.55 -10.87 -15.11
CA ILE A 401 -5.41 -11.83 -14.39
C ILE A 401 -6.90 -11.48 -14.58
N GLN A 402 -7.24 -10.20 -14.45
CA GLN A 402 -8.60 -9.72 -14.66
C GLN A 402 -9.10 -9.98 -16.09
N ASP A 403 -8.27 -9.65 -17.09
CA ASP A 403 -8.59 -9.84 -18.51
C ASP A 403 -8.73 -11.32 -18.88
N ASP A 404 -7.90 -12.20 -18.33
CA ASP A 404 -8.02 -13.64 -18.51
C ASP A 404 -9.33 -14.18 -17.96
N LEU A 405 -9.68 -13.82 -16.72
CA LEU A 405 -10.96 -14.20 -16.12
C LEU A 405 -12.15 -13.65 -16.92
N HIS A 406 -12.03 -12.42 -17.43
CA HIS A 406 -13.06 -11.82 -18.28
C HIS A 406 -13.21 -12.58 -19.59
N ARG A 407 -12.10 -12.87 -20.29
CA ARG A 407 -12.09 -13.66 -21.52
C ARG A 407 -12.75 -15.01 -21.31
N MET A 408 -12.35 -15.74 -20.27
CA MET A 408 -12.95 -17.04 -19.93
C MET A 408 -14.48 -16.95 -19.75
N ARG A 409 -14.95 -15.93 -19.03
CA ARG A 409 -16.39 -15.69 -18.85
C ARG A 409 -17.12 -15.44 -20.18
N MET A 410 -16.50 -14.71 -21.11
CA MET A 410 -17.10 -14.46 -22.42
C MET A 410 -17.12 -15.73 -23.30
N ARG A 411 -16.08 -16.58 -23.23
CA ARG A 411 -16.00 -17.84 -24.00
C ARG A 411 -17.13 -18.83 -23.68
N ILE A 412 -17.76 -18.71 -22.51
CA ILE A 412 -18.95 -19.50 -22.14
C ILE A 412 -20.06 -19.36 -23.20
N PHE A 413 -20.18 -18.20 -23.85
CA PHE A 413 -21.24 -17.89 -24.80
C PHE A 413 -20.86 -18.06 -26.27
N GLU A 414 -19.62 -18.46 -26.58
CA GLU A 414 -19.21 -18.80 -27.94
C GLU A 414 -20.01 -20.01 -28.48
N SER A 415 -20.09 -20.14 -29.80
CA SER A 415 -20.86 -21.20 -30.48
C SER A 415 -20.54 -22.61 -29.94
N GLY A 416 -21.58 -23.44 -29.81
CA GLY A 416 -21.48 -24.79 -29.24
C GLY A 416 -22.79 -25.34 -28.68
N THR A 417 -22.81 -26.65 -28.42
CA THR A 417 -23.93 -27.36 -27.77
C THR A 417 -24.10 -26.94 -26.30
N GLY A 418 -25.23 -27.28 -25.68
CA GLY A 418 -25.45 -27.03 -24.24
C GLY A 418 -24.39 -27.68 -23.34
N SER A 419 -23.89 -28.88 -23.70
CA SER A 419 -22.85 -29.57 -22.95
C SER A 419 -21.49 -28.86 -23.02
N THR A 420 -21.09 -28.37 -24.20
CA THR A 420 -19.84 -27.60 -24.34
C THR A 420 -19.87 -26.28 -23.57
N ARG A 421 -21.02 -25.59 -23.56
CA ARG A 421 -21.20 -24.39 -22.72
C ARG A 421 -21.13 -24.69 -21.23
N ARG A 422 -21.70 -25.82 -20.79
CA ARG A 422 -21.59 -26.28 -19.39
C ARG A 422 -20.14 -26.58 -19.00
N GLY A 423 -19.39 -27.28 -19.86
CA GLY A 423 -17.95 -27.52 -19.64
C GLY A 423 -17.14 -26.23 -19.49
N ARG A 424 -17.30 -25.27 -20.41
CA ARG A 424 -16.62 -23.97 -20.31
C ARG A 424 -16.98 -23.18 -19.05
N LEU A 425 -18.24 -23.28 -18.59
CA LEU A 425 -18.68 -22.66 -17.33
C LEU A 425 -17.99 -23.32 -16.11
N ASP A 426 -17.93 -24.64 -16.07
CA ASP A 426 -17.31 -25.39 -14.98
C ASP A 426 -15.79 -25.12 -14.93
N ASP A 427 -15.11 -25.07 -16.09
CA ASP A 427 -13.69 -24.70 -16.20
C ASP A 427 -13.42 -23.26 -15.75
N ALA A 428 -14.25 -22.30 -16.19
CA ALA A 428 -14.16 -20.91 -15.77
C ALA A 428 -14.36 -20.74 -14.26
N ALA A 429 -15.31 -21.48 -13.68
CA ALA A 429 -15.56 -21.48 -12.24
C ALA A 429 -14.38 -22.09 -11.45
N ALA A 430 -13.81 -23.20 -11.93
CA ALA A 430 -12.67 -23.85 -11.29
C ALA A 430 -11.42 -22.96 -11.30
N ILE A 431 -11.06 -22.38 -12.45
CA ILE A 431 -9.90 -21.49 -12.58
C ILE A 431 -10.13 -20.18 -11.81
N SER A 432 -11.33 -19.60 -11.83
CA SER A 432 -11.64 -18.42 -11.02
C SER A 432 -11.51 -18.70 -9.52
N SER A 433 -11.97 -19.87 -9.06
CA SER A 433 -11.84 -20.29 -7.66
C SER A 433 -10.37 -20.48 -7.26
N LEU A 434 -9.58 -21.17 -8.09
CA LEU A 434 -8.15 -21.36 -7.88
C LEU A 434 -7.39 -20.03 -7.86
N THR A 435 -7.67 -19.14 -8.82
CA THR A 435 -7.08 -17.80 -8.92
C THR A 435 -7.42 -16.98 -7.68
N ALA A 436 -8.68 -16.99 -7.24
CA ALA A 436 -9.11 -16.29 -6.03
C ALA A 436 -8.53 -16.90 -4.74
N GLN A 437 -8.24 -18.20 -4.69
CA GLN A 437 -7.55 -18.83 -3.57
C GLN A 437 -6.05 -18.49 -3.57
N ASN A 438 -5.42 -18.50 -4.74
CA ASN A 438 -4.02 -18.11 -4.91
C ASN A 438 -3.79 -16.64 -4.60
N LEU A 439 -4.63 -15.72 -5.08
CA LEU A 439 -4.56 -14.30 -4.72
C LEU A 439 -4.77 -14.08 -3.21
N ARG A 440 -5.60 -14.90 -2.55
CA ARG A 440 -5.78 -14.87 -1.08
C ARG A 440 -4.57 -15.45 -0.32
N ARG A 441 -3.89 -16.46 -0.88
CA ARG A 441 -2.66 -17.05 -0.32
C ARG A 441 -1.41 -16.20 -0.60
N HIS A 442 -1.37 -15.49 -1.73
CA HIS A 442 -0.23 -14.70 -2.20
C HIS A 442 -0.27 -13.23 -1.78
N ASN A 443 -1.25 -12.82 -0.97
CA ASN A 443 -1.21 -11.55 -0.25
C ASN A 443 -0.25 -11.62 0.97
N GLU A 444 0.92 -12.23 0.79
CA GLU A 444 1.87 -12.57 1.86
C GLU A 444 3.24 -11.92 1.59
N PRO A 445 3.55 -10.76 2.20
CA PRO A 445 4.92 -10.21 2.23
C PRO A 445 5.96 -11.23 2.74
N TYR A 446 5.53 -12.24 3.49
CA TYR A 446 6.37 -13.34 3.96
C TYR A 446 6.95 -14.23 2.85
N LYS A 447 6.31 -14.34 1.66
CA LYS A 447 6.88 -15.14 0.56
C LYS A 447 8.18 -14.50 0.05
N LEU A 448 8.21 -13.17 -0.08
CA LEU A 448 9.42 -12.43 -0.46
C LEU A 448 10.57 -12.71 0.50
N PHE A 449 10.31 -12.65 1.81
CA PHE A 449 11.34 -12.92 2.82
C PHE A 449 11.81 -14.38 2.77
N GLN A 450 10.89 -15.33 2.55
CA GLN A 450 11.25 -16.74 2.37
C GLN A 450 12.18 -16.97 1.16
N ASP A 451 12.00 -16.22 0.07
CA ASP A 451 12.73 -16.47 -1.17
C ASP A 451 14.09 -15.74 -1.22
N SER A 452 14.22 -14.61 -0.51
CA SER A 452 15.35 -13.70 -0.69
C SER A 452 16.23 -13.49 0.54
N TYR A 453 15.82 -13.88 1.75
CA TYR A 453 16.59 -13.58 2.98
C TYR A 453 17.62 -14.67 3.28
N PRO A 454 18.61 -14.40 4.17
CA PRO A 454 19.54 -15.42 4.63
C PRO A 454 18.84 -16.67 5.16
N TYR A 455 19.45 -17.83 4.91
CA TYR A 455 18.81 -19.14 5.06
C TYR A 455 18.08 -19.35 6.39
N ALA A 456 18.70 -18.96 7.50
CA ALA A 456 18.09 -19.09 8.82
C ALA A 456 16.78 -18.30 8.96
N VAL A 457 16.74 -17.08 8.44
CA VAL A 457 15.53 -16.23 8.49
C VAL A 457 14.46 -16.74 7.54
N ALA A 458 14.85 -17.04 6.30
CA ALA A 458 13.94 -17.56 5.28
C ALA A 458 13.27 -18.87 5.69
N ARG A 459 14.02 -19.79 6.31
CA ARG A 459 13.50 -21.05 6.84
C ARG A 459 12.55 -20.86 8.02
N ALA A 460 12.86 -19.94 8.94
CA ALA A 460 11.95 -19.60 10.03
C ALA A 460 10.64 -19.03 9.49
N VAL A 461 10.71 -18.13 8.49
CA VAL A 461 9.53 -17.57 7.81
C VAL A 461 8.72 -18.65 7.10
N ARG A 462 9.38 -19.61 6.42
CA ARG A 462 8.72 -20.79 5.85
C ARG A 462 7.94 -21.57 6.92
N LYS A 463 8.57 -21.86 8.06
CA LYS A 463 7.90 -22.58 9.17
C LYS A 463 6.66 -21.83 9.63
N PHE A 464 6.74 -20.49 9.77
CA PHE A 464 5.60 -19.66 10.12
C PHE A 464 4.47 -19.74 9.09
N ARG A 465 4.79 -19.59 7.80
CA ARG A 465 3.80 -19.64 6.70
C ARG A 465 3.11 -20.99 6.56
N HIS A 466 3.82 -22.08 6.82
CA HIS A 466 3.31 -23.44 6.67
C HIS A 466 2.73 -24.03 7.97
N SER A 467 2.73 -23.29 9.07
CA SER A 467 2.16 -23.73 10.34
C SER A 467 0.64 -23.87 10.25
N LEU A 468 0.12 -25.03 10.63
CA LEU A 468 -1.31 -25.33 10.54
C LEU A 468 -2.04 -25.05 11.85
N SER A 469 -1.35 -25.17 12.99
CA SER A 469 -1.90 -24.86 14.31
C SER A 469 -1.45 -23.51 14.85
N LEU A 470 -2.26 -22.92 15.74
CA LEU A 470 -1.92 -21.65 16.41
C LEU A 470 -0.68 -21.75 17.31
N ALA A 471 -0.43 -22.92 17.89
CA ALA A 471 0.75 -23.17 18.72
C ALA A 471 2.02 -23.21 17.87
N GLU A 472 2.02 -23.97 16.77
CA GLU A 472 3.14 -24.03 15.84
C GLU A 472 3.41 -22.66 15.21
N ARG A 473 2.35 -21.94 14.83
CA ARG A 473 2.47 -20.59 14.25
C ARG A 473 3.06 -19.59 15.24
N HIS A 474 2.69 -19.68 16.52
CA HIS A 474 3.25 -18.84 17.59
C HIS A 474 4.73 -19.15 17.83
N GLU A 475 5.09 -20.42 17.94
CA GLU A 475 6.47 -20.86 18.09
C GLU A 475 7.32 -20.39 16.89
N ALA A 476 6.83 -20.61 15.67
CA ALA A 476 7.50 -20.19 14.46
C ALA A 476 7.65 -18.67 14.34
N ALA A 477 6.68 -17.88 14.82
CA ALA A 477 6.78 -16.42 14.85
C ALA A 477 7.87 -15.93 15.81
N ILE A 478 8.00 -16.57 16.98
CA ILE A 478 9.11 -16.31 17.90
C ILE A 478 10.43 -16.67 17.24
N GLN A 479 10.53 -17.85 16.65
CA GLN A 479 11.73 -18.31 15.96
C GLN A 479 12.16 -17.35 14.83
N CYS A 480 11.20 -16.83 14.04
CA CYS A 480 11.47 -15.79 13.05
C CYS A 480 12.13 -14.54 13.65
N ALA A 481 11.62 -14.07 14.79
CA ALA A 481 12.18 -12.92 15.48
C ALA A 481 13.59 -13.22 16.01
N GLU A 482 13.83 -14.41 16.56
CA GLU A 482 15.15 -14.81 17.05
C GLU A 482 16.17 -14.89 15.89
N SER A 483 15.83 -15.60 14.82
CA SER A 483 16.71 -15.76 13.65
C SER A 483 17.00 -14.42 12.98
N LEU A 484 16.05 -13.49 12.94
CA LEU A 484 16.27 -12.14 12.44
C LEU A 484 17.23 -11.34 13.32
N ILE A 485 17.00 -11.31 14.64
CA ILE A 485 17.85 -10.58 15.60
C ILE A 485 19.28 -11.11 15.57
N LEU A 486 19.44 -12.44 15.57
CA LEU A 486 20.75 -13.09 15.53
C LEU A 486 21.47 -12.81 14.21
N SER A 487 20.78 -12.91 13.06
CA SER A 487 21.37 -12.59 11.76
C SER A 487 21.86 -11.15 11.68
N LEU A 488 21.05 -10.19 12.16
CA LEU A 488 21.44 -8.78 12.24
C LEU A 488 22.62 -8.55 13.19
N GLY A 489 22.62 -9.22 14.33
CA GLY A 489 23.68 -9.12 15.33
C GLY A 489 25.01 -9.67 14.86
N ILE A 490 25.01 -10.83 14.20
CA ILE A 490 26.19 -11.43 13.56
C ILE A 490 26.77 -10.48 12.51
N MET A 491 25.90 -9.94 11.65
CA MET A 491 26.31 -8.97 10.64
C MET A 491 26.90 -7.71 11.29
N ALA A 492 26.27 -7.18 12.34
CA ALA A 492 26.78 -6.02 13.07
C ALA A 492 28.15 -6.28 13.72
N LEU A 493 28.38 -7.46 14.32
CA LEU A 493 29.69 -7.83 14.86
C LEU A 493 30.76 -7.95 13.78
N ALA A 494 30.44 -8.57 12.64
CA ALA A 494 31.35 -8.65 11.50
C ALA A 494 31.74 -7.26 10.99
N LEU A 495 30.74 -6.37 10.81
CA LEU A 495 30.96 -5.00 10.38
C LEU A 495 31.84 -4.20 11.36
N ALA A 496 31.62 -4.40 12.67
CA ALA A 496 32.43 -3.76 13.70
C ALA A 496 33.87 -4.31 13.74
N ALA A 497 34.05 -5.63 13.56
CA ALA A 497 35.37 -6.26 13.54
C ALA A 497 36.22 -5.74 12.36
N ASP A 498 35.62 -5.63 11.19
CA ASP A 498 36.26 -5.10 9.98
C ASP A 498 36.64 -3.62 10.11
N ARG A 499 35.82 -2.84 10.82
CA ARG A 499 36.07 -1.42 11.10
C ARG A 499 37.00 -1.19 12.29
N GLY A 500 37.48 -2.24 12.97
CA GLY A 500 38.30 -2.12 14.17
C GLY A 500 37.56 -1.44 15.34
N ARG A 501 36.24 -1.65 15.45
CA ARG A 501 35.35 -1.06 16.47
C ARG A 501 34.91 -2.06 17.53
N GLN A 502 35.82 -2.98 17.92
CA GLN A 502 35.56 -3.93 19.01
C GLN A 502 35.39 -3.25 20.38
N ASP A 503 35.85 -2.01 20.50
CA ASP A 503 35.83 -1.17 21.70
C ASP A 503 34.44 -0.67 22.11
N LEU A 504 33.44 -0.79 21.21
CA LEU A 504 32.08 -0.33 21.48
C LEU A 504 31.50 -0.97 22.76
N PRO A 505 30.93 -0.19 23.69
CA PRO A 505 30.47 -0.71 24.99
C PRO A 505 29.49 -1.89 24.89
N ALA A 506 28.61 -1.88 23.88
CA ALA A 506 27.65 -2.97 23.66
C ALA A 506 28.34 -4.27 23.21
N ILE A 507 29.44 -4.18 22.46
CA ILE A 507 30.23 -5.32 22.02
C ILE A 507 31.03 -5.89 23.20
N ALA A 508 31.60 -5.03 24.05
CA ALA A 508 32.26 -5.47 25.28
C ALA A 508 31.29 -6.21 26.23
N GLN A 509 30.06 -5.72 26.37
CA GLN A 509 29.00 -6.39 27.14
C GLN A 509 28.59 -7.73 26.54
N TRP A 510 28.47 -7.80 25.20
CA TRP A 510 28.21 -9.05 24.49
C TRP A 510 29.33 -10.06 24.72
N SER A 511 30.59 -9.66 24.55
CA SER A 511 31.78 -10.50 24.76
C SER A 511 31.85 -11.05 26.18
N GLN A 512 31.67 -10.19 27.18
CA GLN A 512 31.63 -10.60 28.59
C GLN A 512 30.49 -11.60 28.88
N SER A 513 29.36 -11.49 28.18
CA SER A 513 28.24 -12.42 28.33
C SER A 513 28.54 -13.80 27.74
N VAL A 514 29.25 -13.84 26.61
CA VAL A 514 29.78 -15.08 26.03
C VAL A 514 30.70 -15.78 27.05
N GLU A 515 31.57 -15.04 27.74
CA GLU A 515 32.48 -15.62 28.74
C GLU A 515 31.78 -16.11 30.03
N ARG A 516 30.71 -15.44 30.46
CA ARG A 516 30.10 -15.65 31.80
C ARG A 516 28.89 -16.57 31.86
N GLY A 517 28.33 -17.00 30.73
CA GLY A 517 27.29 -18.04 30.75
C GLY A 517 26.15 -17.92 29.74
N GLY A 518 26.27 -17.11 28.68
CA GLY A 518 25.30 -17.10 27.58
C GLY A 518 24.88 -15.69 27.16
N VAL A 519 24.61 -15.52 25.86
CA VAL A 519 24.18 -14.23 25.31
C VAL A 519 22.65 -14.14 25.23
N SER A 520 22.08 -13.06 25.75
CA SER A 520 20.65 -12.76 25.58
C SER A 520 20.37 -12.06 24.25
N LEU A 521 19.15 -12.19 23.70
CA LEU A 521 18.75 -11.43 22.50
C LEU A 521 18.84 -9.91 22.71
N GLY A 522 18.69 -9.43 23.96
CA GLY A 522 18.87 -8.02 24.28
C GLY A 522 20.31 -7.55 24.05
N HIS A 523 21.31 -8.39 24.32
CA HIS A 523 22.71 -8.08 24.01
C HIS A 523 22.92 -7.97 22.50
N TRP A 524 22.32 -8.86 21.70
CA TRP A 524 22.38 -8.81 20.24
C TRP A 524 21.74 -7.54 19.66
N VAL A 525 20.54 -7.15 20.13
CA VAL A 525 19.91 -5.88 19.73
C VAL A 525 20.73 -4.67 20.17
N GLY A 526 21.38 -4.74 21.33
CA GLY A 526 22.32 -3.72 21.81
C GLY A 526 23.50 -3.51 20.85
N VAL A 527 24.11 -4.60 20.36
CA VAL A 527 25.18 -4.56 19.36
C VAL A 527 24.68 -3.94 18.06
N VAL A 528 23.54 -4.40 17.53
CA VAL A 528 22.94 -3.85 16.29
C VAL A 528 22.76 -2.34 16.40
N ARG A 529 22.22 -1.86 17.52
CA ARG A 529 22.02 -0.43 17.77
C ARG A 529 23.34 0.34 17.81
N ALA A 530 24.31 -0.15 18.57
CA ALA A 530 25.59 0.53 18.77
C ALA A 530 26.38 0.64 17.46
N VAL A 531 26.47 -0.45 16.69
CA VAL A 531 27.19 -0.48 15.41
C VAL A 531 26.50 0.43 14.38
N ALA A 532 25.17 0.42 14.31
CA ALA A 532 24.46 1.27 13.36
C ALA A 532 24.52 2.77 13.73
N GLU A 533 24.52 3.11 15.01
CA GLU A 533 24.72 4.48 15.47
C GLU A 533 26.14 4.96 15.19
N ASP A 534 27.13 4.12 15.44
CA ASP A 534 28.52 4.41 15.16
C ASP A 534 28.80 4.60 13.66
N ALA A 535 28.32 3.68 12.81
CA ALA A 535 28.43 3.80 11.37
C ALA A 535 27.76 5.08 10.84
N ARG A 536 26.60 5.45 11.40
CA ARG A 536 25.91 6.71 11.05
C ARG A 536 26.76 7.94 11.37
N GLN A 537 27.45 7.95 12.51
CA GLN A 537 28.33 9.06 12.89
C GLN A 537 29.51 9.24 11.92
N HIS A 538 29.95 8.16 11.29
CA HIS A 538 31.06 8.13 10.34
C HIS A 538 30.61 8.18 8.86
N GLY A 539 29.31 8.34 8.58
CA GLY A 539 28.79 8.40 7.22
C GLY A 539 28.86 7.09 6.44
N ASP A 540 28.96 5.97 7.15
CA ASP A 540 29.08 4.62 6.57
C ASP A 540 27.70 3.96 6.45
N PRO A 541 27.29 3.47 5.26
CA PRO A 541 25.99 2.81 5.08
C PRO A 541 25.86 1.48 5.85
N ALA A 542 26.98 0.85 6.26
CA ALA A 542 27.06 -0.41 6.99
C ALA A 542 26.20 -1.52 6.36
N ALA A 543 26.34 -1.70 5.04
CA ALA A 543 25.57 -2.64 4.24
C ALA A 543 24.04 -2.54 4.46
N GLY A 544 23.52 -1.31 4.60
CA GLY A 544 22.08 -1.02 4.76
C GLY A 544 21.59 -0.95 6.21
N LEU A 545 22.44 -1.30 7.19
CA LEU A 545 22.07 -1.32 8.61
C LEU A 545 21.73 0.07 9.17
N VAL A 546 22.44 1.11 8.70
CA VAL A 546 22.20 2.50 9.16
C VAL A 546 20.81 2.99 8.76
N GLU A 547 20.40 2.70 7.54
CA GLU A 547 19.09 3.09 7.01
C GLU A 547 17.96 2.31 7.69
N ALA A 548 18.14 0.99 7.85
CA ALA A 548 17.18 0.12 8.52
C ALA A 548 16.89 0.55 9.97
N THR A 549 17.92 1.04 10.68
CA THR A 549 17.81 1.51 12.07
C THR A 549 17.48 3.00 12.20
N ALA A 550 17.35 3.74 11.09
CA ALA A 550 17.03 5.16 11.12
C ALA A 550 15.61 5.42 11.65
N ARG A 551 15.44 6.50 12.42
CA ARG A 551 14.11 6.89 12.92
C ARG A 551 13.30 7.52 11.79
N LYS A 552 12.28 6.81 11.29
CA LYS A 552 11.30 7.35 10.32
C LYS A 552 10.27 8.24 11.04
N LYS A 553 10.02 9.43 10.49
CA LYS A 553 9.10 10.44 11.09
C LYS A 553 7.70 9.83 11.25
N GLY A 554 7.23 9.66 12.49
CA GLY A 554 5.88 9.16 12.79
C GLY A 554 5.69 7.64 12.91
N ARG A 555 6.75 6.81 12.76
CA ARG A 555 6.71 5.36 13.04
C ARG A 555 7.72 4.97 14.11
N LYS A 556 7.43 3.92 14.88
CA LYS A 556 8.44 3.27 15.74
C LYS A 556 9.45 2.59 14.79
N GLY A 557 10.75 2.86 14.95
CA GLY A 557 11.79 2.33 14.07
C GLY A 557 12.16 0.88 14.38
N LEU A 558 12.90 0.21 13.50
CA LEU A 558 13.29 -1.22 13.59
C LEU A 558 13.74 -1.62 15.00
N VAL A 559 14.67 -0.87 15.58
CA VAL A 559 15.24 -1.16 16.91
C VAL A 559 14.16 -1.23 18.00
N ALA A 560 13.15 -0.37 17.94
CA ALA A 560 12.06 -0.37 18.92
C ALA A 560 11.10 -1.56 18.73
N ASP A 561 10.98 -2.08 17.51
CA ASP A 561 10.21 -3.29 17.23
C ASP A 561 10.97 -4.53 17.70
N LEU A 562 12.30 -4.58 17.47
CA LEU A 562 13.17 -5.64 17.99
C LEU A 562 13.16 -5.69 19.53
N ASP A 563 13.25 -4.55 20.22
CA ASP A 563 13.17 -4.49 21.69
C ASP A 563 11.84 -5.10 22.20
N GLN A 564 10.72 -4.75 21.56
CA GLN A 564 9.41 -5.30 21.91
C GLN A 564 9.31 -6.81 21.64
N LEU A 565 9.89 -7.30 20.55
CA LEU A 565 9.96 -8.74 20.26
C LEU A 565 10.79 -9.48 21.32
N VAL A 566 11.92 -8.91 21.77
CA VAL A 566 12.74 -9.46 22.86
C VAL A 566 11.94 -9.54 24.16
N GLU A 567 11.21 -8.48 24.53
CA GLU A 567 10.36 -8.48 25.73
C GLU A 567 9.27 -9.56 25.68
N LEU A 568 8.61 -9.70 24.53
CA LEU A 568 7.56 -10.70 24.31
C LEU A 568 8.12 -12.11 24.43
N ARG A 569 9.25 -12.38 23.76
CA ARG A 569 9.95 -13.66 23.80
C ARG A 569 10.42 -14.00 25.23
N ASN A 570 11.01 -13.05 25.96
CA ASN A 570 11.51 -13.30 27.31
C ASN A 570 10.37 -13.64 28.28
N LYS A 571 9.21 -12.96 28.18
CA LYS A 571 8.02 -13.32 28.98
C LYS A 571 7.60 -14.78 28.77
N ILE A 572 7.67 -15.26 27.53
CA ILE A 572 7.35 -16.66 27.19
C ILE A 572 8.36 -17.62 27.83
N ARG A 573 9.66 -17.35 27.68
CA ARG A 573 10.74 -18.19 28.23
C ARG A 573 10.72 -18.28 29.76
N HIS A 574 10.28 -17.24 30.46
CA HIS A 574 10.17 -17.21 31.93
C HIS A 574 8.86 -17.85 32.46
N GLY A 575 8.18 -18.69 31.66
CA GLY A 575 7.05 -19.51 32.11
C GLY A 575 5.67 -18.85 32.00
N ALA A 576 5.62 -17.59 31.55
CA ALA A 576 4.38 -16.85 31.25
C ALA A 576 3.98 -16.95 29.76
N GLY A 577 4.35 -18.06 29.11
CA GLY A 577 3.94 -18.35 27.74
C GLY A 577 2.43 -18.63 27.63
N PRO A 578 1.82 -18.35 26.46
CA PRO A 578 0.40 -18.62 26.24
C PRO A 578 0.12 -20.13 26.29
N ARG A 579 -0.89 -20.53 27.07
CA ARG A 579 -1.30 -21.94 27.26
C ARG A 579 -2.67 -22.22 26.68
N THR A 580 -3.52 -21.20 26.58
CA THR A 580 -4.85 -21.32 25.99
C THR A 580 -4.87 -20.80 24.55
N ARG A 581 -5.86 -21.22 23.76
CA ARG A 581 -6.07 -20.73 22.40
C ARG A 581 -6.21 -19.19 22.35
N ALA A 582 -6.96 -18.60 23.27
CA ALA A 582 -7.15 -17.15 23.34
C ALA A 582 -5.84 -16.41 23.69
N GLU A 583 -5.01 -16.97 24.57
CA GLU A 583 -3.69 -16.41 24.88
C GLU A 583 -2.74 -16.51 23.68
N LEU A 584 -2.78 -17.60 22.91
CA LEU A 584 -2.01 -17.77 21.68
C LEU A 584 -2.42 -16.74 20.62
N GLU A 585 -3.73 -16.58 20.37
CA GLU A 585 -4.26 -15.59 19.43
C GLU A 585 -3.90 -14.16 19.86
N LYS A 586 -4.01 -13.84 21.16
CA LYS A 586 -3.60 -12.53 21.70
C LYS A 586 -2.10 -12.29 21.58
N SER A 587 -1.27 -13.31 21.81
CA SER A 587 0.18 -13.18 21.67
C SER A 587 0.57 -13.02 20.21
N LEU A 588 0.00 -13.81 19.30
CA LEU A 588 0.23 -13.72 17.85
C LEU A 588 -0.20 -12.35 17.31
N GLY A 589 -1.34 -11.83 17.74
CA GLY A 589 -1.81 -10.49 17.35
C GLY A 589 -0.84 -9.36 17.72
N ARG A 590 0.08 -9.59 18.67
CA ARG A 590 1.17 -8.65 19.02
C ARG A 590 2.47 -8.96 18.28
N ILE A 591 2.81 -10.23 18.12
CA ILE A 591 4.08 -10.66 17.51
C ILE A 591 4.06 -10.46 15.99
N GLU A 592 3.01 -10.86 15.29
CA GLU A 592 2.96 -10.85 13.82
C GLU A 592 3.15 -9.43 13.23
N PRO A 593 2.50 -8.36 13.72
CA PRO A 593 2.73 -7.02 13.18
C PRO A 593 4.15 -6.51 13.42
N LEU A 594 4.72 -6.79 14.61
CA LEU A 594 6.10 -6.41 14.94
C LEU A 594 7.11 -7.20 14.09
N MET A 595 6.86 -8.49 13.89
CA MET A 595 7.67 -9.36 13.05
C MET A 595 7.64 -8.90 11.59
N LEU A 596 6.46 -8.64 11.04
CA LEU A 596 6.31 -8.12 9.68
C LEU A 596 7.01 -6.78 9.52
N SER A 597 6.77 -5.84 10.43
CA SER A 597 7.43 -4.53 10.44
C SER A 597 8.95 -4.65 10.49
N SER A 598 9.48 -5.53 11.35
CA SER A 598 10.91 -5.78 11.49
C SER A 598 11.53 -6.42 10.25
N LEU A 599 10.86 -7.43 9.67
CA LEU A 599 11.30 -8.07 8.42
C LEU A 599 11.31 -7.05 7.28
N SER A 600 10.22 -6.30 7.07
CA SER A 600 10.16 -5.23 6.09
C SER A 600 11.21 -4.14 6.31
N GLY A 601 11.50 -3.78 7.57
CA GLY A 601 12.55 -2.83 7.93
C GLY A 601 13.97 -3.32 7.60
N CYS A 602 14.15 -4.62 7.40
CA CYS A 602 15.41 -5.28 7.06
C CYS A 602 15.46 -5.72 5.59
N ALA A 603 14.74 -5.04 4.69
CA ALA A 603 14.71 -5.37 3.26
C ALA A 603 16.10 -5.42 2.60
N PHE A 604 17.09 -4.70 3.14
CA PHE A 604 18.48 -4.77 2.67
C PHE A 604 19.08 -6.18 2.76
N LEU A 605 18.59 -7.04 3.67
CA LEU A 605 19.05 -8.42 3.80
C LEU A 605 18.83 -9.26 2.55
N ALA A 606 17.86 -8.88 1.70
CA ALA A 606 17.64 -9.53 0.41
C ALA A 606 18.80 -9.35 -0.57
N HIS A 607 19.60 -8.29 -0.38
CA HIS A 607 20.70 -7.90 -1.27
C HIS A 607 22.08 -8.13 -0.65
N THR A 608 22.16 -8.46 0.64
CA THR A 608 23.41 -8.83 1.32
C THR A 608 23.54 -10.36 1.36
N ARG A 609 24.28 -10.92 0.40
CA ARG A 609 24.37 -12.38 0.23
C ARG A 609 25.32 -13.01 1.24
N TRP A 610 24.89 -14.09 1.89
CA TRP A 610 25.75 -14.91 2.73
C TRP A 610 26.32 -16.03 1.87
N VAL A 611 27.64 -16.10 1.74
CA VAL A 611 28.30 -17.07 0.85
C VAL A 611 29.31 -17.87 1.62
N HIS A 612 29.15 -19.19 1.57
CA HIS A 612 30.16 -20.14 2.02
C HIS A 612 31.13 -20.41 0.87
N THR A 613 32.41 -20.16 1.06
CA THR A 613 33.41 -20.30 0.00
C THR A 613 33.99 -21.71 -0.05
N ASP A 614 34.03 -22.32 -1.23
CA ASP A 614 34.52 -23.69 -1.40
C ASP A 614 35.87 -23.74 -2.14
N ARG A 615 36.07 -22.83 -3.10
CA ARG A 615 37.28 -22.81 -3.93
C ARG A 615 37.65 -21.40 -4.36
N LEU A 616 38.93 -21.08 -4.19
CA LEU A 616 39.58 -19.90 -4.75
C LEU A 616 40.44 -20.24 -5.97
N GLN A 617 40.35 -19.44 -7.03
CA GLN A 617 41.21 -19.54 -8.22
C GLN A 617 41.81 -18.18 -8.57
N TRP A 618 43.15 -18.08 -8.56
CA TRP A 618 43.84 -16.89 -9.07
C TRP A 618 43.66 -16.78 -10.59
N MET A 619 43.27 -15.59 -11.07
CA MET A 619 43.13 -15.27 -12.49
C MET A 619 44.20 -14.25 -12.92
N PRO A 620 45.37 -14.70 -13.41
CA PRO A 620 46.50 -13.82 -13.72
C PRO A 620 46.16 -12.71 -14.72
N ALA A 621 45.31 -13.00 -15.72
CA ALA A 621 44.95 -12.05 -16.77
C ALA A 621 44.08 -10.89 -16.26
N ALA A 622 43.28 -11.11 -15.22
CA ALA A 622 42.39 -10.09 -14.64
C ALA A 622 42.96 -9.44 -13.38
N GLY A 623 44.04 -9.99 -12.81
CA GLY A 623 44.59 -9.55 -11.53
C GLY A 623 43.63 -9.75 -10.35
N LYS A 624 42.74 -10.74 -10.44
CA LYS A 624 41.67 -11.01 -9.46
C LYS A 624 41.62 -12.47 -9.07
N PHE A 625 41.00 -12.77 -7.93
CA PHE A 625 40.68 -14.12 -7.51
C PHE A 625 39.21 -14.42 -7.80
N ARG A 626 38.96 -15.49 -8.55
CA ARG A 626 37.63 -16.05 -8.73
C ARG A 626 37.30 -16.96 -7.56
N VAL A 627 36.22 -16.64 -6.86
CA VAL A 627 35.69 -17.40 -5.73
C VAL A 627 34.46 -18.16 -6.20
N SER A 628 34.40 -19.45 -5.92
CA SER A 628 33.16 -20.24 -6.06
C SER A 628 32.73 -20.81 -4.70
N GLY A 629 31.43 -20.87 -4.48
CA GLY A 629 30.88 -21.32 -3.21
C GLY A 629 29.36 -21.47 -3.25
N LEU A 630 28.73 -21.53 -2.07
CA LEU A 630 27.31 -21.73 -1.88
C LEU A 630 26.65 -20.47 -1.32
N ALA A 631 25.59 -19.98 -1.97
CA ALA A 631 24.78 -18.88 -1.46
C ALA A 631 23.74 -19.40 -0.44
N LEU A 632 23.93 -19.03 0.82
CA LEU A 632 23.08 -19.42 1.94
C LEU A 632 21.85 -18.50 2.05
N MET A 633 21.07 -18.44 0.97
CA MET A 633 19.88 -17.61 0.82
C MET A 633 18.67 -18.47 0.49
N GLY A 634 17.46 -18.00 0.82
CA GLY A 634 16.22 -18.74 0.61
C GLY A 634 15.99 -19.82 1.67
N ASP A 635 14.96 -20.65 1.54
CA ASP A 635 14.52 -21.59 2.59
C ASP A 635 14.89 -23.06 2.33
N HIS A 636 15.68 -23.31 1.29
CA HIS A 636 16.08 -24.65 0.86
C HIS A 636 17.48 -25.03 1.38
N PRO A 637 17.69 -26.24 1.93
CA PRO A 637 19.00 -26.68 2.43
C PRO A 637 20.02 -26.95 1.31
N ASP A 638 19.56 -27.21 0.09
CA ASP A 638 20.44 -27.31 -1.08
C ASP A 638 20.69 -25.91 -1.64
N PHE A 639 21.84 -25.35 -1.29
CA PHE A 639 22.22 -23.99 -1.62
C PHE A 639 22.66 -23.85 -3.09
N ALA A 640 22.31 -22.73 -3.71
CA ALA A 640 22.73 -22.43 -5.08
C ALA A 640 24.24 -22.15 -5.14
N THR A 641 24.92 -22.72 -6.12
CA THR A 641 26.32 -22.39 -6.38
C THR A 641 26.43 -20.96 -6.93
N VAL A 642 27.37 -20.20 -6.40
CA VAL A 642 27.68 -18.84 -6.84
C VAL A 642 29.16 -18.71 -7.18
N SER A 643 29.47 -17.80 -8.10
CA SER A 643 30.82 -17.45 -8.48
C SER A 643 30.95 -15.93 -8.63
N PHE A 644 32.01 -15.36 -8.09
CA PHE A 644 32.28 -13.92 -8.14
C PHE A 644 33.79 -13.65 -8.05
N ASP A 645 34.22 -12.49 -8.54
CA ASP A 645 35.62 -12.11 -8.57
C ASP A 645 35.94 -11.10 -7.46
N THR A 646 37.10 -11.25 -6.82
CA THR A 646 37.56 -10.44 -5.68
C THR A 646 38.98 -9.91 -5.94
N ALA A 647 39.32 -8.77 -5.35
CA ALA A 647 40.67 -8.20 -5.45
C ALA A 647 41.67 -8.92 -4.53
N HIS A 648 41.20 -9.39 -3.37
CA HIS A 648 42.00 -10.03 -2.33
C HIS A 648 41.61 -11.52 -2.20
N PRO A 649 42.56 -12.41 -1.86
CA PRO A 649 42.25 -13.82 -1.65
C PRO A 649 41.32 -14.00 -0.45
N LEU A 650 40.27 -14.82 -0.61
CA LEU A 650 39.41 -15.25 0.48
C LEU A 650 39.85 -16.62 0.98
N ALA A 651 39.78 -16.86 2.29
CA ALA A 651 40.01 -18.18 2.86
C ALA A 651 38.89 -19.15 2.45
N ASP A 652 39.25 -20.35 2.01
CA ASP A 652 38.33 -21.45 1.74
C ASP A 652 37.64 -21.94 3.03
N ASP A 653 36.47 -22.56 2.89
CA ASP A 653 35.66 -23.11 4.00
C ASP A 653 35.27 -22.07 5.05
N ARG A 654 34.91 -20.86 4.58
CA ARG A 654 34.53 -19.72 5.41
C ARG A 654 33.28 -19.05 4.88
N LEU A 655 32.57 -18.41 5.80
CA LEU A 655 31.35 -17.69 5.51
C LEU A 655 31.63 -16.18 5.39
N TYR A 656 31.16 -15.59 4.30
CA TYR A 656 31.29 -14.16 4.02
C TYR A 656 29.93 -13.51 3.78
N LEU A 657 29.80 -12.26 4.19
CA LEU A 657 28.74 -11.36 3.80
C LEU A 657 29.22 -10.57 2.57
N ILE A 658 28.45 -10.60 1.50
CA ILE A 658 28.72 -9.88 0.26
C ILE A 658 27.61 -8.86 0.04
N SER A 659 27.93 -7.59 0.26
CA SER A 659 27.08 -6.44 -0.05
C SER A 659 27.31 -6.01 -1.51
N PRO A 660 26.35 -5.37 -2.20
CA PRO A 660 26.55 -4.90 -3.58
C PRO A 660 27.71 -3.90 -3.75
N ASN A 661 28.02 -3.14 -2.69
CA ASN A 661 28.98 -2.02 -2.73
C ASN A 661 30.20 -2.21 -1.82
N ASP A 662 30.26 -3.27 -1.01
CA ASP A 662 31.35 -3.49 -0.04
C ASP A 662 32.21 -4.72 -0.40
N GLU A 663 33.45 -4.75 0.09
CA GLU A 663 34.31 -5.93 0.00
C GLU A 663 33.72 -7.11 0.78
N PRO A 664 34.01 -8.38 0.38
CA PRO A 664 33.55 -9.56 1.10
C PRO A 664 33.98 -9.54 2.56
N LEU A 665 33.01 -9.53 3.46
CA LEU A 665 33.21 -9.38 4.89
C LEU A 665 33.15 -10.75 5.59
N PRO A 666 34.20 -11.20 6.29
CA PRO A 666 34.16 -12.48 6.99
C PRO A 666 33.14 -12.44 8.14
N LEU A 667 32.24 -13.42 8.19
CA LEU A 667 31.31 -13.59 9.31
C LEU A 667 31.92 -14.37 10.49
N SER A 668 33.12 -14.94 10.30
CA SER A 668 33.88 -15.58 11.36
C SER A 668 34.52 -14.54 12.28
N PRO A 669 34.59 -14.76 13.61
CA PRO A 669 34.18 -15.96 14.35
C PRO A 669 32.70 -16.00 14.78
N PHE A 670 31.88 -15.06 14.34
CA PHE A 670 30.51 -14.86 14.83
C PHE A 670 29.49 -15.83 14.22
N CYS A 671 29.79 -16.39 13.04
CA CYS A 671 28.98 -17.41 12.41
C CYS A 671 29.81 -18.42 11.62
N LEU A 672 29.38 -19.68 11.63
CA LEU A 672 29.91 -20.74 10.79
C LEU A 672 28.80 -21.65 10.27
N LEU A 673 29.04 -22.28 9.13
CA LEU A 673 28.21 -23.35 8.59
C LEU A 673 28.83 -24.69 9.01
N SER A 674 28.03 -25.60 9.55
CA SER A 674 28.48 -26.96 9.85
C SER A 674 27.30 -27.92 9.87
N ASP A 675 27.57 -29.19 9.61
CA ASP A 675 26.54 -30.24 9.74
C ASP A 675 26.25 -30.51 11.21
N CYS A 676 24.96 -30.51 11.56
CA CYS A 676 24.55 -30.79 12.92
C CYS A 676 24.90 -32.23 13.31
N PRO A 677 25.60 -32.47 14.44
CA PRO A 677 25.96 -33.83 14.87
C PRO A 677 24.73 -34.67 15.22
N ALA A 678 23.60 -34.03 15.57
CA ALA A 678 22.37 -34.72 15.95
C ALA A 678 21.47 -35.06 14.76
N CYS A 679 21.31 -34.14 13.80
CA CYS A 679 20.34 -34.30 12.70
C CYS A 679 20.96 -34.34 11.30
N LEU A 680 22.28 -34.18 11.20
CA LEU A 680 23.07 -34.20 9.96
C LEU A 680 22.64 -33.18 8.90
N ALA A 681 21.84 -32.19 9.29
CA ALA A 681 21.47 -31.08 8.43
C ALA A 681 22.51 -29.95 8.53
N PRO A 682 22.82 -29.25 7.43
CA PRO A 682 23.65 -28.07 7.48
C PRO A 682 22.94 -26.97 8.28
N GLU A 683 23.62 -26.45 9.29
CA GLU A 683 23.11 -25.42 10.18
C GLU A 683 24.13 -24.29 10.34
N LEU A 684 23.61 -23.07 10.48
CA LEU A 684 24.40 -21.89 10.82
C LEU A 684 24.49 -21.79 12.34
N TYR A 685 25.71 -21.75 12.86
CA TYR A 685 26.01 -21.70 14.28
C TYR A 685 26.58 -20.34 14.68
N TYR A 686 26.20 -19.84 15.86
CA TYR A 686 26.74 -18.63 16.48
C TYR A 686 27.26 -18.95 17.89
N PRO A 687 28.23 -18.18 18.42
CA PRO A 687 28.76 -18.41 19.76
C PRO A 687 27.76 -18.01 20.85
N ASP A 688 27.36 -18.97 21.69
CA ASP A 688 26.46 -18.75 22.82
C ASP A 688 27.25 -18.50 24.11
N ARG A 689 28.20 -19.38 24.43
CA ARG A 689 29.06 -19.26 25.62
C ARG A 689 30.40 -19.97 25.46
N MET A 690 31.41 -19.53 26.20
CA MET A 690 32.72 -20.17 26.25
C MET A 690 32.89 -21.03 27.50
N THR A 691 33.57 -22.16 27.35
CA THR A 691 34.06 -23.00 28.45
C THR A 691 35.54 -22.68 28.73
N SER A 692 36.22 -23.50 29.53
CA SER A 692 37.66 -23.35 29.77
C SER A 692 38.52 -23.60 28.53
N SER A 693 38.03 -24.35 27.53
CA SER A 693 38.82 -24.81 26.38
C SER A 693 38.09 -24.80 25.04
N THR A 694 36.76 -24.66 25.03
CA THR A 694 35.91 -24.72 23.82
C THR A 694 34.89 -23.59 23.82
N ALA A 695 34.30 -23.29 22.66
CA ALA A 695 33.13 -22.43 22.54
C ALA A 695 31.91 -23.31 22.24
N LEU A 696 30.88 -23.19 23.09
CA LEU A 696 29.58 -23.80 22.83
C LEU A 696 28.80 -22.89 21.89
N LEU A 697 28.52 -23.41 20.70
CA LEU A 697 27.76 -22.73 19.67
C LEU A 697 26.32 -23.21 19.67
N LYS A 698 25.41 -22.34 19.22
CA LYS A 698 24.00 -22.69 19.00
C LYS A 698 23.61 -22.44 17.56
N SER A 699 22.76 -23.30 17.02
CA SER A 699 22.23 -23.06 15.68
C SER A 699 21.16 -21.98 15.66
N LEU A 700 21.20 -21.14 14.62
CA LEU A 700 20.26 -20.02 14.40
C LEU A 700 18.82 -20.47 14.19
N ASP A 701 18.62 -21.70 13.69
CA ASP A 701 17.31 -22.26 13.38
C ASP A 701 16.77 -23.06 14.57
N ARG A 702 17.45 -24.15 14.96
CA ARG A 702 16.89 -25.15 15.88
C ARG A 702 17.43 -25.06 17.31
N GLY A 703 18.43 -24.22 17.56
CA GLY A 703 19.09 -24.12 18.86
C GLY A 703 19.89 -25.37 19.22
N HIS A 704 20.28 -26.19 18.24
CA HIS A 704 21.18 -27.32 18.46
C HIS A 704 22.56 -26.82 18.89
N GLU A 705 23.23 -27.59 19.74
CA GLU A 705 24.51 -27.21 20.32
C GLU A 705 25.68 -27.91 19.60
N LEU A 706 26.79 -27.19 19.43
CA LEU A 706 28.03 -27.67 18.82
C LEU A 706 29.23 -27.07 19.56
N ASP A 707 30.17 -27.91 20.01
CA ASP A 707 31.44 -27.44 20.57
C ASP A 707 32.47 -27.14 19.47
N SER A 708 33.18 -26.01 19.60
CA SER A 708 34.22 -25.61 18.65
C SER A 708 35.46 -25.00 19.31
N ASP A 709 36.60 -25.65 19.12
CA ASP A 709 37.92 -25.16 19.53
C ASP A 709 38.41 -24.02 18.64
N SER A 710 38.05 -24.04 17.35
CA SER A 710 38.48 -23.03 16.37
C SER A 710 37.81 -21.68 16.63
N VAL A 711 36.50 -21.69 16.93
CA VAL A 711 35.78 -20.47 17.31
C VAL A 711 36.25 -19.96 18.67
N PHE A 712 36.54 -20.85 19.62
CA PHE A 712 37.11 -20.45 20.91
C PHE A 712 38.41 -19.65 20.76
N LYS A 713 39.35 -20.16 19.96
CA LYS A 713 40.63 -19.48 19.68
C LYS A 713 40.41 -18.15 18.96
N ALA A 714 39.60 -18.14 17.91
CA ALA A 714 39.33 -16.94 17.13
C ALA A 714 38.61 -15.84 17.95
N LEU A 715 37.68 -16.20 18.85
CA LEU A 715 37.06 -15.24 19.76
C LEU A 715 38.03 -14.69 20.81
N ARG A 716 38.96 -15.51 21.33
CA ARG A 716 40.02 -15.05 22.25
C ARG A 716 40.95 -14.07 21.57
N GLU A 717 41.39 -14.38 20.35
CA GLU A 717 42.24 -13.50 19.55
C GLU A 717 41.53 -12.18 19.24
N TRP A 718 40.25 -12.24 18.85
CA TRP A 718 39.44 -11.06 18.55
C TRP A 718 39.12 -10.19 19.78
N GLY A 719 38.91 -10.81 20.95
CA GLY A 719 38.56 -10.11 22.20
C GLY A 719 39.75 -9.48 22.93
N THR A 720 40.97 -9.66 22.44
CA THR A 720 42.18 -9.04 23.01
C THR A 720 42.46 -7.75 22.22
N PRO A 721 42.36 -6.55 22.82
CA PRO A 721 42.59 -5.29 22.13
C PRO A 721 44.03 -5.09 21.65
#